data_AF-A0A1A2JEQ9-F1
#
_entry.id   AF-A0A1A2JEQ9-F1
#
_cell.length_a   1.000
_cell.length_b   1.000
_cell.length_c   1.000
_cell.angle_alpha   90.00
_cell.angle_beta   90.00
_cell.angle_gamma   90.00
#
_symmetry.space_group_name_H-M   'P 1'
#
loop_
_entity.id
_entity.type
_entity.pdbx_description
1 polymer ?
#
loop_
_entity_poly.entity_id
_entity_poly.type
_entity_poly.pdbx_seq_one_letter_code
_entity_poly.pdbx_strand_id
1 'polypeptide(L)'
;MLTFTRDRLKASPPAVLFTSTEMVNRELGSRQFRRLLIGDDSRSPEFVLLDEIHTYEGTHGAQVANLLRRWRSEMAIPPHIVGLSATLADPTGFFADLTGLSTSRLTVVQPEPSELTDIGREYFLALRGDPASQTSLLSTTIQVSMLLRRVLDPTTDGPSEGAFGSKLFVFVDDLDVTNRLHAQLLDAEGWRPGGVNRKPNGSLATLRVSTGSDVRVRDEAGQVWRIAEDLGTLDRPVRVARTTSRDTGVDASADVVVATASLEVGFDDPAVGAVIQHKAPRDPASFIQRRGRAGRNPTMRPWTVVVMSDFGRDRLAFQSYEALFDPCVPRVALPLRNRSVLKMQATWWLLDRLSRSGPGTSLADVIQKPWGQSRDTQREHARRLVKHVREQLNVNAVERMGEQLQRALCLSDEDLRAVLWDSPRGLIPSVLPTLIRALEVAASDLELSDRDWPRPLADFLPAALFSPLQTPEIEIMRPAQRHEPEMEPVSQGLRQFAPGRVSYRYAQRGKADRLWVSPPSPEEPSLQLHEFCEQYAELEPPPGHEAVPCVQPRALKLTMPAPTVPDSSYGRWIWDVAFRHVGEPVVLDMPAGSPWASVVSDFRAFTHRHRCARTVWRYAGEFEVERNSGDGPPITQHSVTLHSHAVNVGFIMDVDSLALTVRPADIVSPSASLLQSLRVARMEFLIRNGPHLSELVPSRFTREWLHQVLLSVLIVHSQSGSLEQTLSQLSDDRLRTLMLDAAREVFGVLALGDPDGECDHADDAGLIADISAALAVPGVFAELRSAAKALWADPDEDWRAWIHERYLTTLASAIVEAVQSLCPEVDATDLRIDLSVGPGSDQHVAQVDISEDQPGGLGVIEALVDGYVEDPRRFWALVETALGQCDGERVDENMRRFLGVSSSSPIADHIEQIRSADNLAGLTEAWQRLRVALFEAGLACDHAMVSALSTRLLRPGSSRALEILVAELIRRWDDMESQLGVDIELRVFAYVAASDPDIRRRIQAVAFGQAAQPGWEIGQIIGLLWSRGYRVRSYALQAYSPFRGYEPTDRLLFAHVICPPETAVDVTDPHWRQQVDDRLRKVAATTVRVPTSASGAEVIRQLLIEPTSVDVLEFHPRVVGVSRSLNGVDIHIEIREAQQ
;
A
#
# COMPACT_ATOMS: atom_id res chain seq x y z
N MET A 1 25.68 23.32 -28.54
CA MET A 1 24.56 22.90 -29.42
C MET A 1 24.01 21.61 -28.86
N LEU A 2 22.76 21.58 -28.39
CA LEU A 2 22.14 20.34 -27.89
C LEU A 2 21.87 19.40 -29.07
N THR A 3 22.32 18.15 -28.97
CA THR A 3 22.25 17.17 -30.06
C THR A 3 21.15 16.16 -29.75
N PHE A 4 20.04 16.22 -30.49
CA PHE A 4 18.83 15.46 -30.17
C PHE A 4 18.62 14.18 -31.02
N THR A 5 19.40 13.97 -32.09
CA THR A 5 19.24 12.78 -32.95
C THR A 5 20.30 11.73 -32.65
N ARG A 6 19.88 10.46 -32.61
CA ARG A 6 20.78 9.30 -32.36
C ARG A 6 21.96 9.26 -33.34
N ASP A 7 21.73 9.58 -34.62
CA ASP A 7 22.79 9.55 -35.63
C ASP A 7 23.85 10.63 -35.41
N ARG A 8 23.45 11.83 -34.94
CA ARG A 8 24.40 12.89 -34.60
C ARG A 8 25.14 12.58 -33.30
N LEU A 9 24.48 12.00 -32.29
CA LEU A 9 25.12 11.55 -31.05
C LEU A 9 26.23 10.53 -31.32
N LYS A 10 26.01 9.60 -32.26
CA LYS A 10 27.02 8.62 -32.71
C LYS A 10 28.18 9.28 -33.45
N ALA A 11 27.89 10.20 -34.36
CA ALA A 11 28.91 10.86 -35.19
C ALA A 11 29.78 11.84 -34.38
N SER A 12 29.19 12.55 -33.42
CA SER A 12 29.85 13.58 -32.60
C SER A 12 29.37 13.50 -31.15
N PRO A 13 30.04 12.70 -30.29
CA PRO A 13 29.70 12.60 -28.88
C PRO A 13 29.70 13.97 -28.18
N PRO A 14 28.63 14.35 -27.44
CA PRO A 14 28.56 15.62 -26.74
C PRO A 14 29.47 15.62 -25.51
N ALA A 15 29.78 16.82 -24.99
CA ALA A 15 30.51 16.96 -23.72
C ALA A 15 29.66 16.57 -22.50
N VAL A 16 28.35 16.79 -22.57
CA VAL A 16 27.36 16.39 -21.57
C VAL A 16 26.31 15.54 -22.26
N LEU A 17 26.10 14.32 -21.75
CA LEU A 17 25.12 13.38 -22.27
C LEU A 17 23.99 13.20 -21.26
N PHE A 18 22.77 13.59 -21.63
CA PHE A 18 21.56 13.17 -20.93
C PHE A 18 21.12 11.83 -21.51
N THR A 19 21.02 10.83 -20.64
CA THR A 19 20.62 9.46 -21.01
C THR A 19 19.78 8.85 -19.91
N SER A 20 19.12 7.74 -20.21
CA SER A 20 18.35 6.97 -19.24
C SER A 20 19.03 5.62 -18.98
N THR A 21 18.72 4.99 -17.85
CA THR A 21 19.22 3.65 -17.52
C THR A 21 18.79 2.63 -18.58
N GLU A 22 17.63 2.80 -19.22
CA GLU A 22 17.14 1.94 -20.30
C GLU A 22 18.02 2.04 -21.53
N MET A 23 18.39 3.27 -21.93
CA MET A 23 19.28 3.49 -23.06
C MET A 23 20.65 2.87 -22.79
N VAL A 24 21.19 3.05 -21.58
CA VAL A 24 22.46 2.46 -21.18
C VAL A 24 22.38 0.94 -21.23
N ASN A 25 21.36 0.32 -20.62
CA ASN A 25 21.22 -1.14 -20.58
C ASN A 25 21.04 -1.76 -21.99
N ARG A 26 20.26 -1.10 -22.86
CA ARG A 26 19.98 -1.60 -24.21
C ARG A 26 21.18 -1.49 -25.15
N GLU A 27 21.95 -0.41 -25.04
CA GLU A 27 23.00 -0.08 -26.00
C GLU A 27 24.42 -0.36 -25.48
N LEU A 28 24.57 -0.91 -24.26
CA LEU A 28 25.88 -1.18 -23.65
C LEU A 28 26.77 -2.07 -24.53
N GLY A 29 26.21 -3.13 -25.11
CA GLY A 29 26.88 -4.04 -26.04
C GLY A 29 27.07 -3.50 -27.47
N SER A 30 26.50 -2.34 -27.79
CA SER A 30 26.49 -1.78 -29.15
C SER A 30 27.82 -1.11 -29.52
N ARG A 31 28.48 -1.57 -30.60
CA ARG A 31 29.70 -0.93 -31.09
C ARG A 31 29.50 0.54 -31.46
N GLN A 32 28.31 0.90 -31.94
CA GLN A 32 28.02 2.27 -32.38
C GLN A 32 27.89 3.24 -31.21
N PHE A 33 27.40 2.78 -30.05
CA PHE A 33 27.19 3.60 -28.86
C PHE A 33 28.33 3.48 -27.83
N ARG A 34 29.26 2.54 -27.98
CA ARG A 34 30.38 2.34 -27.04
C ARG A 34 31.18 3.61 -26.76
N ARG A 35 31.60 4.33 -27.82
CA ARG A 35 32.35 5.59 -27.68
C ARG A 35 31.55 6.68 -26.95
N LEU A 36 30.22 6.64 -27.05
CA LEU A 36 29.32 7.60 -26.41
C LEU A 36 29.13 7.27 -24.92
N LEU A 37 28.91 5.99 -24.58
CA LEU A 37 28.50 5.56 -23.24
C LEU A 37 29.67 5.22 -22.31
N ILE A 38 30.75 4.63 -22.84
CA ILE A 38 31.89 4.12 -22.07
C ILE A 38 33.16 4.90 -22.40
N GLY A 39 33.29 5.35 -23.65
CA GLY A 39 34.47 6.02 -24.16
C GLY A 39 35.45 5.08 -24.88
N ASP A 40 36.73 5.45 -24.88
CA ASP A 40 37.86 4.69 -25.41
C ASP A 40 39.04 4.69 -24.42
N ASP A 41 40.15 4.02 -24.74
CA ASP A 41 41.33 3.88 -23.87
C ASP A 41 41.98 5.23 -23.48
N SER A 42 41.64 6.32 -24.18
CA SER A 42 42.17 7.67 -23.94
C SER A 42 41.15 8.64 -23.35
N ARG A 43 39.86 8.29 -23.36
CA ARG A 43 38.76 9.19 -22.97
C ARG A 43 37.57 8.40 -22.45
N SER A 44 37.32 8.47 -21.14
CA SER A 44 36.11 7.97 -20.46
C SER A 44 35.33 9.13 -19.83
N PRO A 45 34.04 8.96 -19.50
CA PRO A 45 33.31 9.92 -18.69
C PRO A 45 34.03 10.19 -17.36
N GLU A 46 34.26 11.46 -17.04
CA GLU A 46 34.91 11.86 -15.77
C GLU A 46 33.88 11.94 -14.62
N PHE A 47 32.65 12.34 -14.93
CA PHE A 47 31.57 12.55 -13.97
C PHE A 47 30.31 11.81 -14.39
N VAL A 48 29.57 11.32 -13.39
CA VAL A 48 28.25 10.73 -13.53
C VAL A 48 27.35 11.37 -12.50
N LEU A 49 26.29 12.01 -12.98
CA LEU A 49 25.23 12.52 -12.13
C LEU A 49 24.07 11.54 -12.18
N LEU A 50 23.73 10.97 -11.03
CA LEU A 50 22.52 10.19 -10.83
C LEU A 50 21.52 11.09 -10.12
N ASP A 51 20.48 11.50 -10.84
CA ASP A 51 19.43 12.35 -10.30
C ASP A 51 18.36 11.48 -9.63
N GLU A 52 17.72 12.01 -8.58
CA GLU A 52 16.59 11.38 -7.87
C GLU A 52 16.87 9.91 -7.46
N ILE A 53 18.04 9.65 -6.85
CA ILE A 53 18.53 8.28 -6.62
C ILE A 53 17.60 7.41 -5.75
N HIS A 54 16.72 8.01 -4.94
CA HIS A 54 15.70 7.29 -4.16
C HIS A 54 14.66 6.58 -5.04
N THR A 55 14.51 6.96 -6.31
CA THR A 55 13.63 6.26 -7.26
C THR A 55 14.14 4.87 -7.62
N TYR A 56 15.43 4.60 -7.37
CA TYR A 56 16.04 3.31 -7.59
C TYR A 56 15.83 2.40 -6.39
N GLU A 57 14.60 1.97 -6.13
CA GLU A 57 14.27 1.10 -5.00
C GLU A 57 13.81 -0.31 -5.43
N GLY A 58 13.79 -1.24 -4.46
CA GLY A 58 13.36 -2.62 -4.66
C GLY A 58 14.05 -3.31 -5.83
N THR A 59 13.31 -4.17 -6.55
CA THR A 59 13.82 -4.94 -7.69
C THR A 59 14.32 -4.03 -8.83
N HIS A 60 13.67 -2.89 -9.08
CA HIS A 60 14.10 -1.92 -10.09
C HIS A 60 15.48 -1.34 -9.73
N GLY A 61 15.63 -0.86 -8.49
CA GLY A 61 16.89 -0.35 -7.97
C GLY A 61 18.02 -1.37 -8.01
N ALA A 62 17.74 -2.63 -7.66
CA ALA A 62 18.73 -3.71 -7.78
C ALA A 62 19.17 -3.96 -9.23
N GLN A 63 18.25 -3.88 -10.21
CA GLN A 63 18.62 -3.97 -11.62
C GLN A 63 19.48 -2.78 -12.07
N VAL A 64 19.14 -1.55 -11.66
CA VAL A 64 19.93 -0.35 -11.96
C VAL A 64 21.33 -0.43 -11.32
N ALA A 65 21.41 -0.86 -10.06
CA ALA A 65 22.68 -1.02 -9.37
C ALA A 65 23.60 -2.02 -10.08
N ASN A 66 23.07 -3.16 -10.52
CA ASN A 66 23.81 -4.15 -11.29
C ASN A 66 24.19 -3.67 -12.70
N LEU A 67 23.34 -2.84 -13.33
CA LEU A 67 23.69 -2.15 -14.57
C LEU A 67 24.88 -1.20 -14.36
N LEU A 68 24.88 -0.40 -13.29
CA LEU A 68 25.99 0.52 -12.98
C LEU A 68 27.29 -0.25 -12.74
N ARG A 69 27.24 -1.40 -12.06
CA ARG A 69 28.40 -2.29 -11.90
C ARG A 69 28.92 -2.81 -13.24
N ARG A 70 28.03 -3.34 -14.10
CA ARG A 70 28.36 -3.79 -15.47
C ARG A 70 28.99 -2.67 -16.28
N TRP A 71 28.35 -1.50 -16.30
CA TRP A 71 28.80 -0.34 -17.05
C TRP A 71 30.16 0.16 -16.58
N ARG A 72 30.38 0.28 -15.27
CA ARG A 72 31.68 0.65 -14.70
C ARG A 72 32.77 -0.37 -15.01
N SER A 73 32.44 -1.66 -15.02
CA SER A 73 33.40 -2.73 -15.36
C SER A 73 33.91 -2.66 -16.81
N GLU A 74 33.18 -1.97 -17.69
CA GLU A 74 33.58 -1.74 -19.08
C GLU A 74 34.46 -0.51 -19.27
N MET A 75 34.56 0.37 -18.26
CA MET A 75 35.33 1.60 -18.34
C MET A 75 36.81 1.37 -18.07
N ALA A 76 37.66 2.05 -18.85
CA ALA A 76 39.10 2.07 -18.61
C ALA A 76 39.44 2.89 -17.35
N ILE A 77 38.74 4.00 -17.12
CA ILE A 77 38.93 4.90 -15.97
C ILE A 77 37.58 5.07 -15.25
N PRO A 78 37.46 4.68 -13.96
CA PRO A 78 36.23 4.86 -13.20
C PRO A 78 35.88 6.35 -13.01
N PRO A 79 34.61 6.74 -13.16
CA PRO A 79 34.18 8.13 -13.01
C PRO A 79 33.98 8.52 -11.54
N HIS A 80 33.95 9.83 -11.29
CA HIS A 80 33.38 10.39 -10.06
C HIS A 80 31.84 10.37 -10.15
N ILE A 81 31.17 9.80 -9.15
CA ILE A 81 29.70 9.63 -9.16
C ILE A 81 29.10 10.55 -8.11
N VAL A 82 28.12 11.35 -8.52
CA VAL A 82 27.33 12.24 -7.67
C VAL A 82 25.88 11.76 -7.71
N GLY A 83 25.30 11.48 -6.55
CA GLY A 83 23.88 11.14 -6.41
C GLY A 83 23.10 12.31 -5.80
N LEU A 84 21.92 12.60 -6.31
CA LEU A 84 21.00 13.61 -5.78
C LEU A 84 19.75 12.91 -5.22
N SER A 85 19.35 13.23 -3.99
CA SER A 85 18.08 12.77 -3.41
C SER A 85 17.65 13.69 -2.27
N ALA A 86 16.34 13.76 -2.02
CA ALA A 86 15.74 14.54 -0.94
C ALA A 86 15.20 13.68 0.22
N THR A 87 14.97 12.38 0.03
CA THR A 87 14.13 11.56 0.93
C THR A 87 14.73 10.20 1.23
N LEU A 88 16.04 10.13 1.52
CA LEU A 88 16.69 8.88 1.98
C LEU A 88 17.02 8.94 3.47
N ALA A 89 16.57 7.94 4.23
CA ALA A 89 16.91 7.82 5.65
C ALA A 89 18.38 7.39 5.88
N ASP A 90 18.94 6.57 4.99
CA ASP A 90 20.36 6.14 5.01
C ASP A 90 21.01 6.40 3.64
N PRO A 91 21.38 7.65 3.33
CA PRO A 91 21.95 8.00 2.02
C PRO A 91 23.31 7.34 1.77
N THR A 92 24.11 7.09 2.82
CA THR A 92 25.44 6.50 2.68
C THR A 92 25.35 5.02 2.31
N GLY A 93 24.53 4.25 3.05
CA GLY A 93 24.33 2.83 2.77
C GLY A 93 23.68 2.61 1.41
N PHE A 94 22.59 3.34 1.13
CA PHE A 94 21.88 3.22 -0.13
C PHE A 94 22.77 3.54 -1.35
N PHE A 95 23.56 4.62 -1.29
CA PHE A 95 24.43 4.99 -2.40
C PHE A 95 25.62 4.03 -2.59
N ALA A 96 26.13 3.45 -1.50
CA ALA A 96 27.11 2.36 -1.56
C ALA A 96 26.54 1.13 -2.28
N ASP A 97 25.32 0.73 -1.95
CA ASP A 97 24.63 -0.39 -2.56
C ASP A 97 24.27 -0.13 -4.03
N LEU A 98 23.83 1.08 -4.37
CA LEU A 98 23.49 1.47 -5.74
C LEU A 98 24.74 1.46 -6.65
N THR A 99 25.84 2.03 -6.17
CA THR A 99 27.05 2.19 -7.00
C THR A 99 28.02 1.02 -6.88
N GLY A 100 27.92 0.19 -5.84
CA GLY A 100 28.92 -0.83 -5.52
C GLY A 100 30.27 -0.23 -5.12
N LEU A 101 30.26 0.90 -4.40
CA LEU A 101 31.44 1.54 -3.81
C LEU A 101 31.46 1.29 -2.29
N SER A 102 32.65 1.32 -1.68
CA SER A 102 32.76 1.25 -0.21
C SER A 102 32.29 2.55 0.44
N THR A 103 31.58 2.44 1.56
CA THR A 103 31.14 3.57 2.40
C THR A 103 32.29 4.51 2.79
N SER A 104 33.52 3.98 2.95
CA SER A 104 34.73 4.78 3.22
C SER A 104 35.12 5.77 2.13
N ARG A 105 34.55 5.64 0.93
CA ARG A 105 34.82 6.51 -0.23
C ARG A 105 33.66 7.46 -0.52
N LEU A 106 32.66 7.52 0.36
CA LEU A 106 31.47 8.33 0.19
C LEU A 106 31.48 9.50 1.17
N THR A 107 30.87 10.61 0.76
CA THR A 107 30.66 11.77 1.62
C THR A 107 29.28 12.31 1.32
N VAL A 108 28.46 12.39 2.36
CA VAL A 108 27.14 13.02 2.28
C VAL A 108 27.32 14.52 2.42
N VAL A 109 26.72 15.27 1.50
CA VAL A 109 26.71 16.74 1.54
C VAL A 109 25.27 17.15 1.84
N GLN A 110 25.02 17.60 3.07
CA GLN A 110 23.72 18.08 3.53
C GLN A 110 23.92 19.30 4.44
N PRO A 111 23.00 20.27 4.45
CA PRO A 111 23.10 21.43 5.34
C PRO A 111 22.87 21.04 6.80
N GLU A 112 23.61 21.65 7.71
CA GLU A 112 23.35 21.54 9.15
C GLU A 112 22.11 22.36 9.54
N PRO A 113 21.34 21.99 10.58
CA PRO A 113 20.18 22.78 11.02
C PRO A 113 20.52 24.25 11.33
N SER A 114 21.75 24.53 11.76
CA SER A 114 22.24 25.89 11.99
C SER A 114 22.51 26.69 10.72
N GLU A 115 22.62 26.04 9.56
CA GLU A 115 22.82 26.65 8.25
C GLU A 115 21.49 26.95 7.54
N LEU A 116 20.38 26.42 8.06
CA LEU A 116 19.04 26.63 7.52
C LEU A 116 18.44 27.95 8.00
N THR A 117 17.71 28.61 7.10
CA THR A 117 16.89 29.79 7.42
C THR A 117 15.43 29.49 7.12
N ASP A 118 14.57 29.59 8.13
CA ASP A 118 13.13 29.38 7.96
C ASP A 118 12.49 30.57 7.21
N ILE A 119 12.00 30.32 5.99
CA ILE A 119 11.36 31.32 5.13
C ILE A 119 10.05 30.75 4.59
N GLY A 120 8.99 31.57 4.57
CA GLY A 120 7.70 31.19 3.97
C GLY A 120 6.74 30.47 4.92
N ARG A 121 5.67 29.90 4.36
CA ARG A 121 4.67 29.08 5.07
C ARG A 121 4.05 28.10 4.09
N GLU A 122 3.87 26.84 4.48
CA GLU A 122 3.07 25.88 3.72
C GLU A 122 1.66 25.79 4.33
N TYR A 123 0.64 25.66 3.48
CA TYR A 123 -0.73 25.35 3.88
C TYR A 123 -1.05 23.90 3.57
N PHE A 124 -1.45 23.15 4.57
CA PHE A 124 -1.83 21.75 4.40
C PHE A 124 -3.28 21.52 4.83
N LEU A 125 -4.06 20.84 3.99
CA LEU A 125 -5.47 20.59 4.21
C LEU A 125 -5.83 19.11 3.95
N ALA A 126 -6.27 18.42 4.99
CA ALA A 126 -6.90 17.11 4.86
C ALA A 126 -8.41 17.30 4.61
N LEU A 127 -8.89 16.89 3.44
CA LEU A 127 -10.31 16.95 3.06
C LEU A 127 -10.93 15.57 3.08
N ARG A 128 -12.12 15.48 3.68
CA ARG A 128 -12.94 14.26 3.68
C ARG A 128 -14.09 14.44 2.70
N GLY A 129 -14.29 13.48 1.81
CA GLY A 129 -15.48 13.42 0.95
C GLY A 129 -16.75 13.22 1.77
N ASP A 130 -17.88 13.76 1.30
CA ASP A 130 -19.18 13.56 1.93
C ASP A 130 -19.78 12.19 1.52
N PRO A 131 -19.88 11.22 2.44
CA PRO A 131 -20.46 9.91 2.15
C PRO A 131 -21.97 9.97 1.86
N ALA A 132 -22.71 10.94 2.42
CA ALA A 132 -24.16 11.00 2.31
C ALA A 132 -24.62 11.40 0.91
N SER A 133 -23.79 12.17 0.20
CA SER A 133 -24.02 12.60 -1.18
C SER A 133 -24.05 11.46 -2.22
N GLN A 134 -23.55 10.26 -1.88
CA GLN A 134 -23.27 9.15 -2.81
C GLN A 134 -22.43 9.53 -4.03
N THR A 135 -21.78 10.70 -4.00
CA THR A 135 -20.90 11.09 -5.08
C THR A 135 -19.58 10.35 -4.95
N SER A 136 -19.00 9.95 -6.08
CA SER A 136 -17.66 9.37 -6.06
C SER A 136 -16.66 10.36 -5.44
N LEU A 137 -15.64 9.86 -4.74
CA LEU A 137 -14.56 10.72 -4.20
C LEU A 137 -13.90 11.59 -5.29
N LEU A 138 -13.94 11.14 -6.56
CA LEU A 138 -13.48 11.93 -7.70
C LEU A 138 -14.29 13.23 -7.86
N SER A 139 -15.58 13.24 -7.54
CA SER A 139 -16.41 14.46 -7.52
C SER A 139 -15.84 15.50 -6.56
N THR A 140 -15.50 15.10 -5.33
CA THR A 140 -14.83 15.97 -4.36
C THR A 140 -13.50 16.48 -4.91
N THR A 141 -12.70 15.59 -5.50
CA THR A 141 -11.41 15.96 -6.11
C THR A 141 -11.58 16.96 -7.27
N ILE A 142 -12.62 16.80 -8.09
CA ILE A 142 -12.97 17.70 -9.18
C ILE A 142 -13.33 19.09 -8.64
N GLN A 143 -14.25 19.16 -7.67
CA GLN A 143 -14.69 20.43 -7.10
C GLN A 143 -13.55 21.18 -6.41
N VAL A 144 -12.71 20.45 -5.66
CA VAL A 144 -11.50 21.00 -5.03
C VAL A 144 -10.54 21.51 -6.10
N SER A 145 -10.32 20.77 -7.19
CA SER A 145 -9.44 21.21 -8.28
C SER A 145 -9.95 22.49 -8.95
N MET A 146 -11.27 22.54 -9.21
CA MET A 146 -11.92 23.70 -9.81
C MET A 146 -11.82 24.96 -8.95
N LEU A 147 -12.06 24.83 -7.64
CA LEU A 147 -11.96 25.93 -6.68
C LEU A 147 -10.50 26.35 -6.48
N LEU A 148 -9.63 25.37 -6.17
CA LEU A 148 -8.25 25.64 -5.81
C LEU A 148 -7.52 26.36 -6.95
N ARG A 149 -7.65 25.89 -8.20
CA ARG A 149 -7.05 26.60 -9.35
C ARG A 149 -7.53 28.05 -9.46
N ARG A 150 -8.79 28.35 -9.11
CA ARG A 150 -9.37 29.69 -9.26
C ARG A 150 -9.02 30.63 -8.10
N VAL A 151 -8.65 30.12 -6.93
CA VAL A 151 -8.17 30.97 -5.82
C VAL A 151 -6.67 31.24 -5.87
N LEU A 152 -5.91 30.49 -6.69
CA LEU A 152 -4.52 30.81 -7.03
C LEU A 152 -4.45 32.05 -7.93
N ASP A 153 -3.23 32.57 -8.15
CA ASP A 153 -3.04 33.70 -9.04
C ASP A 153 -3.54 33.37 -10.47
N PRO A 154 -4.20 34.32 -11.16
CA PRO A 154 -4.67 34.11 -12.53
C PRO A 154 -3.51 33.85 -13.51
N THR A 155 -2.35 34.44 -13.24
CA THR A 155 -1.14 34.41 -14.05
C THR A 155 0.08 34.45 -13.13
N THR A 156 1.28 34.20 -13.67
CA THR A 156 2.52 34.19 -12.89
C THR A 156 2.84 35.55 -12.28
N ASP A 157 2.48 36.65 -12.95
CA ASP A 157 2.56 38.04 -12.45
C ASP A 157 1.25 38.47 -11.78
N GLY A 158 0.62 37.57 -11.02
CA GLY A 158 -0.68 37.80 -10.39
C GLY A 158 -0.66 38.82 -9.26
N PRO A 159 -1.83 39.13 -8.67
CA PRO A 159 -1.97 40.13 -7.61
C PRO A 159 -1.16 39.78 -6.34
N SER A 160 -0.77 38.52 -6.16
CA SER A 160 0.08 38.11 -5.03
C SER A 160 1.59 38.17 -5.30
N GLU A 161 2.02 38.67 -6.48
CA GLU A 161 3.42 38.68 -6.91
C GLU A 161 4.08 37.27 -6.85
N GLY A 162 3.29 36.24 -7.16
CA GLY A 162 3.74 34.85 -7.16
C GLY A 162 3.73 34.17 -5.79
N ALA A 163 3.21 34.83 -4.73
CA ALA A 163 3.12 34.24 -3.41
C ALA A 163 2.21 32.99 -3.36
N PHE A 164 1.21 32.86 -4.23
CA PHE A 164 0.36 31.66 -4.28
C PHE A 164 0.59 30.79 -5.51
N GLY A 165 1.42 31.21 -6.48
CA GLY A 165 1.56 30.52 -7.76
C GLY A 165 0.27 30.55 -8.60
N SER A 166 0.32 29.98 -9.80
CA SER A 166 -0.78 30.03 -10.78
C SER A 166 -1.17 28.67 -11.37
N LYS A 167 -0.56 27.56 -10.95
CA LYS A 167 -0.83 26.21 -11.46
C LYS A 167 -1.13 25.22 -10.34
N LEU A 168 -1.89 24.18 -10.71
CA LEU A 168 -2.32 23.10 -9.82
C LEU A 168 -1.91 21.74 -10.38
N PHE A 169 -1.26 20.91 -9.56
CA PHE A 169 -1.03 19.50 -9.87
C PHE A 169 -1.96 18.60 -9.05
N VAL A 170 -2.48 17.55 -9.69
CA VAL A 170 -3.39 16.57 -9.07
C VAL A 170 -2.81 15.18 -9.24
N PHE A 171 -2.32 14.58 -8.15
CA PHE A 171 -1.70 13.26 -8.13
C PHE A 171 -2.71 12.16 -7.83
N VAL A 172 -2.62 11.09 -8.61
CA VAL A 172 -3.43 9.88 -8.50
C VAL A 172 -2.55 8.64 -8.70
N ASP A 173 -2.71 7.62 -7.85
CA ASP A 173 -1.85 6.42 -7.87
C ASP A 173 -2.21 5.36 -8.93
N ASP A 174 -3.36 5.51 -9.61
CA ASP A 174 -3.88 4.50 -10.53
C ASP A 174 -4.17 5.11 -11.92
N LEU A 175 -3.75 4.42 -12.98
CA LEU A 175 -3.87 4.90 -14.37
C LEU A 175 -5.33 4.96 -14.85
N ASP A 176 -6.17 4.02 -14.43
CA ASP A 176 -7.62 4.01 -14.72
C ASP A 176 -8.27 5.25 -14.09
N VAL A 177 -7.98 5.49 -12.82
CA VAL A 177 -8.50 6.64 -12.05
C VAL A 177 -7.96 7.95 -12.61
N THR A 178 -6.69 8.01 -13.01
CA THR A 178 -6.07 9.19 -13.65
C THR A 178 -6.80 9.57 -14.93
N ASN A 179 -7.02 8.59 -15.82
CA ASN A 179 -7.72 8.82 -17.09
C ASN A 179 -9.18 9.21 -16.87
N ARG A 180 -9.83 8.60 -15.88
CA ARG A 180 -11.20 8.91 -15.47
C ARG A 180 -11.32 10.34 -14.94
N LEU A 181 -10.46 10.73 -14.00
CA LEU A 181 -10.41 12.06 -13.40
C LEU A 181 -10.15 13.13 -14.45
N HIS A 182 -9.17 12.92 -15.33
CA HIS A 182 -8.86 13.83 -16.42
C HIS A 182 -10.07 14.04 -17.36
N ALA A 183 -10.74 12.96 -17.77
CA ALA A 183 -11.92 13.05 -18.63
C ALA A 183 -13.09 13.78 -17.95
N GLN A 184 -13.32 13.52 -16.66
CA GLN A 184 -14.38 14.16 -15.88
C GLN A 184 -14.08 15.64 -15.58
N LEU A 185 -12.81 16.00 -15.31
CA LEU A 185 -12.38 17.39 -15.15
C LEU A 185 -12.55 18.19 -16.43
N LEU A 186 -12.17 17.62 -17.59
CA LEU A 186 -12.42 18.27 -18.88
C LEU A 186 -13.92 18.52 -19.09
N ASP A 187 -14.76 17.53 -18.80
CA ASP A 187 -16.20 17.65 -18.93
C ASP A 187 -16.79 18.73 -18.00
N ALA A 188 -16.30 18.79 -16.76
CA ALA A 188 -16.69 19.77 -15.74
C ALA A 188 -16.24 21.20 -16.08
N GLU A 189 -15.07 21.36 -16.71
CA GLU A 189 -14.61 22.67 -17.23
C GLU A 189 -15.27 23.07 -18.56
N GLY A 190 -16.19 22.24 -19.05
CA GLY A 190 -16.98 22.52 -20.23
C GLY A 190 -16.32 22.13 -21.53
N TRP A 191 -15.28 21.30 -21.53
CA TRP A 191 -14.67 20.77 -22.75
C TRP A 191 -15.42 19.53 -23.23
N ARG A 192 -15.59 19.36 -24.55
CA ARG A 192 -16.10 18.08 -25.10
C ARG A 192 -15.01 17.00 -25.07
N PRO A 193 -15.37 15.71 -25.21
CA PRO A 193 -14.40 14.61 -25.24
C PRO A 193 -13.26 14.87 -26.23
N GLY A 194 -12.02 14.64 -25.78
CA GLY A 194 -10.81 14.98 -26.52
C GLY A 194 -10.28 16.41 -26.30
N GLY A 195 -10.92 17.21 -25.43
CA GLY A 195 -10.45 18.56 -25.09
C GLY A 195 -10.71 19.61 -26.18
N VAL A 196 -11.55 19.31 -27.16
CA VAL A 196 -11.81 20.18 -28.33
C VAL A 196 -13.21 20.78 -28.23
N ASN A 197 -13.34 22.08 -28.47
CA ASN A 197 -14.60 22.85 -28.45
C ASN A 197 -15.29 22.92 -27.07
N ARG A 198 -15.52 24.15 -26.58
CA ARG A 198 -16.22 24.39 -25.31
C ARG A 198 -17.74 24.19 -25.47
N LYS A 199 -18.39 23.63 -24.46
CA LYS A 199 -19.85 23.55 -24.33
C LYS A 199 -20.43 24.97 -24.26
N PRO A 200 -21.65 25.21 -24.77
CA PRO A 200 -22.28 26.53 -24.74
C PRO A 200 -22.40 27.11 -23.32
N ASN A 201 -22.64 26.24 -22.34
CA ASN A 201 -22.87 26.61 -20.95
C ASN A 201 -21.55 26.79 -20.15
N GLY A 202 -20.38 26.63 -20.79
CA GLY A 202 -19.09 26.83 -20.15
C GLY A 202 -18.76 25.81 -19.06
N SER A 203 -17.99 26.26 -18.06
CA SER A 203 -17.56 25.46 -16.90
C SER A 203 -18.67 25.37 -15.86
N LEU A 204 -18.75 24.25 -15.14
CA LEU A 204 -19.66 24.11 -13.99
C LEU A 204 -19.34 25.13 -12.88
N ALA A 205 -18.14 25.72 -12.86
CA ALA A 205 -17.79 26.81 -11.94
C ALA A 205 -18.66 28.05 -12.13
N THR A 206 -19.19 28.30 -13.34
CA THR A 206 -20.10 29.42 -13.61
C THR A 206 -21.42 29.28 -12.83
N LEU A 207 -21.77 28.06 -12.37
CA LEU A 207 -22.89 27.85 -11.45
C LEU A 207 -22.60 28.34 -10.02
N ARG A 208 -21.43 28.94 -9.77
CA ARG A 208 -20.99 29.49 -8.47
C ARG A 208 -21.00 31.02 -8.42
N VAL A 209 -21.52 31.68 -9.47
CA VAL A 209 -21.64 33.15 -9.52
C VAL A 209 -22.57 33.66 -8.42
N SER A 210 -22.20 34.77 -7.76
CA SER A 210 -22.91 35.41 -6.65
C SER A 210 -24.19 36.18 -7.04
N THR A 211 -24.71 35.97 -8.25
CA THR A 211 -25.92 36.64 -8.77
C THR A 211 -27.15 35.73 -8.89
N GLY A 212 -27.04 34.46 -8.52
CA GLY A 212 -28.14 33.48 -8.58
C GLY A 212 -29.19 33.65 -7.47
N SER A 213 -30.37 33.05 -7.65
CA SER A 213 -31.39 32.99 -6.58
C SER A 213 -30.98 32.06 -5.42
N ASP A 214 -30.00 31.19 -5.65
CA ASP A 214 -29.46 30.20 -4.73
C ASP A 214 -28.24 30.69 -3.92
N VAL A 215 -27.85 31.96 -4.04
CA VAL A 215 -26.66 32.53 -3.36
C VAL A 215 -26.72 32.34 -1.86
N ARG A 216 -27.84 32.72 -1.22
CA ARG A 216 -27.97 32.61 0.24
C ARG A 216 -27.80 31.16 0.71
N VAL A 217 -28.46 30.23 0.02
CA VAL A 217 -28.40 28.79 0.34
C VAL A 217 -26.99 28.24 0.14
N ARG A 218 -26.28 28.65 -0.92
CA ARG A 218 -24.89 28.25 -1.16
C ARG A 218 -23.92 28.85 -0.14
N ASP A 219 -24.09 30.11 0.24
CA ASP A 219 -23.26 30.75 1.26
C ASP A 219 -23.45 30.08 2.62
N GLU A 220 -24.69 29.77 3.00
CA GLU A 220 -25.01 28.97 4.18
C GLU A 220 -24.40 27.56 4.10
N ALA A 221 -24.26 27.00 2.89
CA ALA A 221 -23.53 25.74 2.64
C ALA A 221 -22.00 25.84 2.68
N GLY A 222 -21.44 27.03 2.91
CA GLY A 222 -20.00 27.26 2.79
C GLY A 222 -19.48 27.18 1.35
N GLN A 223 -20.36 27.17 0.33
CA GLN A 223 -19.98 27.25 -1.08
C GLN A 223 -19.68 28.70 -1.51
N VAL A 224 -18.78 29.35 -0.78
CA VAL A 224 -18.41 30.76 -1.00
C VAL A 224 -17.24 30.83 -1.99
N TRP A 225 -17.51 31.29 -3.22
CA TRP A 225 -16.52 31.39 -4.31
C TRP A 225 -16.07 32.83 -4.58
N ARG A 226 -16.37 33.76 -3.67
CA ARG A 226 -16.14 35.20 -3.84
C ARG A 226 -14.70 35.57 -4.21
N ILE A 227 -13.71 34.87 -3.65
CA ILE A 227 -12.28 35.09 -4.00
C ILE A 227 -12.04 34.85 -5.50
N ALA A 228 -12.67 33.84 -6.10
CA ALA A 228 -12.53 33.58 -7.54
C ALA A 228 -13.22 34.66 -8.40
N GLU A 229 -14.28 35.29 -7.89
CA GLU A 229 -14.94 36.42 -8.55
C GLU A 229 -14.07 37.68 -8.47
N ASP A 230 -13.55 37.99 -7.29
CA ASP A 230 -12.69 39.15 -7.04
C ASP A 230 -11.38 39.06 -7.86
N LEU A 231 -10.86 37.85 -8.08
CA LEU A 231 -9.70 37.59 -8.93
C LEU A 231 -10.03 37.54 -10.44
N GLY A 232 -11.32 37.55 -10.82
CA GLY A 232 -11.75 37.39 -12.21
C GLY A 232 -11.40 36.03 -12.83
N THR A 233 -11.31 34.98 -12.02
CA THR A 233 -10.93 33.62 -12.44
C THR A 233 -12.14 32.69 -12.60
N LEU A 234 -13.32 33.08 -12.09
CA LEU A 234 -14.48 32.20 -12.02
C LEU A 234 -14.93 31.67 -13.40
N ASP A 235 -15.11 32.54 -14.38
CA ASP A 235 -15.58 32.23 -15.74
C ASP A 235 -14.45 31.94 -16.74
N ARG A 236 -13.20 32.25 -16.35
CA ARG A 236 -12.00 32.02 -17.14
C ARG A 236 -11.87 30.53 -17.50
N PRO A 237 -11.62 30.21 -18.79
CA PRO A 237 -11.38 28.83 -19.19
C PRO A 237 -10.12 28.28 -18.50
N VAL A 238 -10.26 27.12 -17.86
CA VAL A 238 -9.14 26.36 -17.29
C VAL A 238 -8.71 25.29 -18.28
N ARG A 239 -7.41 25.25 -18.60
CA ARG A 239 -6.80 24.19 -19.41
C ARG A 239 -6.40 23.03 -18.52
N VAL A 240 -7.00 21.87 -18.77
CA VAL A 240 -6.70 20.63 -18.05
C VAL A 240 -5.88 19.72 -18.97
N ALA A 241 -4.73 19.26 -18.47
CA ALA A 241 -3.89 18.28 -19.14
C ALA A 241 -3.66 17.06 -18.26
N ARG A 242 -3.05 16.03 -18.84
CA ARG A 242 -2.64 14.80 -18.15
C ARG A 242 -1.16 14.52 -18.41
N THR A 243 -0.45 14.01 -17.41
CA THR A 243 0.90 13.46 -17.57
C THR A 243 1.04 12.09 -16.89
N THR A 244 1.24 11.07 -17.71
CA THR A 244 1.47 9.67 -17.31
C THR A 244 2.72 9.12 -18.00
N SER A 245 3.13 7.91 -17.65
CA SER A 245 4.27 7.22 -18.29
C SER A 245 4.06 6.93 -19.79
N ARG A 246 2.84 7.16 -20.30
CA ARG A 246 2.47 7.03 -21.72
C ARG A 246 2.46 8.35 -22.48
N ASP A 247 2.59 9.47 -21.77
CA ASP A 247 2.62 10.81 -22.36
C ASP A 247 4.08 11.25 -22.56
N THR A 248 4.37 12.01 -23.63
CA THR A 248 5.75 12.36 -24.02
C THR A 248 6.32 13.56 -23.28
N GLY A 249 5.52 14.23 -22.44
CA GLY A 249 5.94 15.39 -21.66
C GLY A 249 4.77 16.09 -20.96
N VAL A 250 5.07 17.25 -20.36
CA VAL A 250 4.10 18.10 -19.66
C VAL A 250 3.65 19.24 -20.56
N ASP A 251 2.34 19.48 -20.64
CA ASP A 251 1.82 20.69 -21.26
C ASP A 251 2.09 21.89 -20.34
N ALA A 252 3.15 22.65 -20.64
CA ALA A 252 3.51 23.84 -19.89
C ALA A 252 2.44 24.95 -19.93
N SER A 253 1.48 24.89 -20.86
CA SER A 253 0.36 25.84 -20.94
C SER A 253 -0.87 25.43 -20.13
N ALA A 254 -0.84 24.24 -19.52
CA ALA A 254 -1.94 23.76 -18.68
C ALA A 254 -2.01 24.51 -17.35
N ASP A 255 -3.24 24.79 -16.93
CA ASP A 255 -3.57 25.36 -15.63
C ASP A 255 -3.64 24.28 -14.54
N VAL A 256 -4.16 23.10 -14.93
CA VAL A 256 -4.32 21.93 -14.08
C VAL A 256 -3.70 20.72 -14.78
N VAL A 257 -2.81 20.00 -14.09
CA VAL A 257 -2.21 18.77 -14.62
C VAL A 257 -2.57 17.60 -13.72
N VAL A 258 -3.29 16.62 -14.27
CA VAL A 258 -3.57 15.35 -13.60
C VAL A 258 -2.42 14.38 -13.88
N ALA A 259 -1.75 13.90 -12.85
CA ALA A 259 -0.54 13.11 -13.00
C ALA A 259 -0.53 11.85 -12.13
N THR A 260 0.21 10.84 -12.61
CA THR A 260 0.67 9.72 -11.78
C THR A 260 2.03 10.07 -11.15
N ALA A 261 2.76 9.07 -10.66
CA ALA A 261 4.17 9.21 -10.25
C ALA A 261 5.10 9.79 -11.34
N SER A 262 4.62 9.95 -12.58
CA SER A 262 5.41 10.54 -13.68
C SER A 262 5.84 11.99 -13.44
N LEU A 263 5.12 12.75 -12.58
CA LEU A 263 5.50 14.10 -12.15
C LEU A 263 6.00 14.17 -10.72
N GLU A 264 6.25 13.02 -10.12
CA GLU A 264 6.84 12.94 -8.79
C GLU A 264 8.29 13.41 -8.79
N VAL A 265 9.00 13.21 -9.90
CA VAL A 265 10.44 13.46 -10.08
C VAL A 265 10.75 14.32 -11.33
N GLY A 266 11.82 15.12 -11.27
CA GLY A 266 12.46 15.70 -12.46
C GLY A 266 11.75 16.82 -13.25
N PHE A 267 10.57 17.30 -12.83
CA PHE A 267 9.92 18.46 -13.47
C PHE A 267 9.91 19.70 -12.55
N ASP A 268 10.55 20.78 -13.01
CA ASP A 268 10.63 22.06 -12.30
C ASP A 268 9.72 23.11 -12.96
N ASP A 269 8.67 23.51 -12.25
CA ASP A 269 7.74 24.55 -12.70
C ASP A 269 7.49 25.53 -11.55
N PRO A 270 8.06 26.75 -11.60
CA PRO A 270 7.96 27.72 -10.51
C PRO A 270 6.56 28.31 -10.37
N ALA A 271 5.64 28.05 -11.30
CA ALA A 271 4.26 28.52 -11.24
C ALA A 271 3.34 27.59 -10.42
N VAL A 272 3.80 26.41 -9.99
CA VAL A 272 2.96 25.46 -9.23
C VAL A 272 2.74 25.98 -7.82
N GLY A 273 1.51 26.41 -7.59
CA GLY A 273 1.04 26.99 -6.33
C GLY A 273 0.36 26.00 -5.40
N ALA A 274 -0.15 24.90 -5.97
CA ALA A 274 -0.90 23.90 -5.21
C ALA A 274 -0.72 22.48 -5.74
N VAL A 275 -0.81 21.53 -4.83
CA VAL A 275 -0.80 20.09 -5.07
C VAL A 275 -2.02 19.45 -4.40
N ILE A 276 -2.73 18.61 -5.15
CA ILE A 276 -3.79 17.74 -4.62
C ILE A 276 -3.31 16.29 -4.69
N GLN A 277 -3.39 15.56 -3.58
CA GLN A 277 -3.22 14.11 -3.53
C GLN A 277 -4.60 13.46 -3.41
N HIS A 278 -4.97 12.62 -4.38
CA HIS A 278 -6.20 11.83 -4.32
C HIS A 278 -5.98 10.55 -3.51
N LYS A 279 -6.82 10.34 -2.49
CA LYS A 279 -6.73 9.29 -1.45
C LYS A 279 -5.48 9.40 -0.56
N ALA A 280 -5.49 8.66 0.55
CA ALA A 280 -4.33 8.61 1.43
C ALA A 280 -3.09 8.10 0.66
N PRO A 281 -1.92 8.74 0.80
CA PRO A 281 -0.69 8.28 0.16
C PRO A 281 -0.33 6.86 0.59
N ARG A 282 0.26 6.07 -0.31
CA ARG A 282 0.76 4.73 0.02
C ARG A 282 2.17 4.77 0.61
N ASP A 283 3.03 5.56 -0.02
CA ASP A 283 4.43 5.72 0.36
C ASP A 283 4.68 7.16 0.87
N PRO A 284 5.17 7.32 2.11
CA PRO A 284 5.55 8.61 2.67
C PRO A 284 6.59 9.38 1.84
N ALA A 285 7.59 8.70 1.25
CA ALA A 285 8.66 9.36 0.50
C ALA A 285 8.14 10.00 -0.80
N SER A 286 7.36 9.22 -1.55
CA SER A 286 6.63 9.66 -2.73
C SER A 286 5.70 10.85 -2.45
N PHE A 287 4.99 10.82 -1.31
CA PHE A 287 4.13 11.91 -0.89
C PHE A 287 4.90 13.22 -0.63
N ILE A 288 6.05 13.15 0.05
CA ILE A 288 6.92 14.32 0.30
C ILE A 288 7.39 14.94 -1.02
N GLN A 289 7.75 14.11 -2.00
CA GLN A 289 8.22 14.58 -3.31
C GLN A 289 7.12 15.27 -4.11
N ARG A 290 5.92 14.68 -4.12
CA ARG A 290 4.72 15.29 -4.73
C ARG A 290 4.39 16.62 -4.08
N ARG A 291 4.41 16.68 -2.75
CA ARG A 291 4.24 17.91 -1.96
C ARG A 291 5.26 18.98 -2.36
N GLY A 292 6.54 18.59 -2.47
CA GLY A 292 7.64 19.45 -2.91
C GLY A 292 7.58 19.92 -4.37
N ARG A 293 6.53 19.59 -5.14
CA ARG A 293 6.32 20.15 -6.48
C ARG A 293 5.75 21.57 -6.44
N ALA A 294 5.05 21.94 -5.37
CA ALA A 294 4.66 23.33 -5.13
C ALA A 294 5.69 24.06 -4.26
N GLY A 295 5.76 25.40 -4.36
CA GLY A 295 6.59 26.20 -3.45
C GLY A 295 8.06 26.37 -3.86
N ARG A 296 8.37 26.33 -5.16
CA ARG A 296 9.76 26.46 -5.67
C ARG A 296 10.39 27.84 -5.44
N ASN A 297 9.56 28.87 -5.28
CA ASN A 297 10.00 30.20 -4.88
C ASN A 297 9.96 30.30 -3.33
N PRO A 298 11.05 30.69 -2.64
CA PRO A 298 11.09 30.80 -1.17
C PRO A 298 10.01 31.70 -0.56
N THR A 299 9.47 32.67 -1.29
CA THR A 299 8.37 33.53 -0.81
C THR A 299 6.98 32.93 -1.00
N MET A 300 6.87 31.86 -1.79
CA MET A 300 5.60 31.20 -2.09
C MET A 300 5.04 30.51 -0.86
N ARG A 301 3.72 30.45 -0.79
CA ARG A 301 2.95 29.80 0.25
C ARG A 301 2.09 28.70 -0.35
N PRO A 302 2.68 27.53 -0.65
CA PRO A 302 2.01 26.49 -1.41
C PRO A 302 0.88 25.84 -0.62
N TRP A 303 -0.12 25.34 -1.36
CA TRP A 303 -1.22 24.54 -0.81
C TRP A 303 -1.03 23.06 -1.11
N THR A 304 -1.11 22.22 -0.08
CA THR A 304 -1.12 20.77 -0.18
C THR A 304 -2.45 20.25 0.33
N VAL A 305 -3.25 19.63 -0.55
CA VAL A 305 -4.59 19.14 -0.21
C VAL A 305 -4.67 17.63 -0.40
N VAL A 306 -5.01 16.88 0.65
CA VAL A 306 -5.20 15.43 0.57
C VAL A 306 -6.70 15.13 0.62
N VAL A 307 -7.25 14.60 -0.47
CA VAL A 307 -8.69 14.31 -0.59
C VAL A 307 -8.94 12.83 -0.30
N MET A 308 -9.55 12.53 0.85
CA MET A 308 -9.75 11.19 1.39
C MET A 308 -11.22 10.78 1.39
N SER A 309 -11.49 9.51 1.10
CA SER A 309 -12.81 8.94 1.32
C SER A 309 -13.08 8.69 2.79
N ASP A 310 -14.36 8.52 3.11
CA ASP A 310 -14.79 8.17 4.46
C ASP A 310 -14.77 6.65 4.73
N PHE A 311 -14.03 5.90 3.91
CA PHE A 311 -14.03 4.44 3.90
C PHE A 311 -12.64 3.86 4.04
N GLY A 312 -12.59 2.62 4.56
CA GLY A 312 -11.39 1.80 4.61
C GLY A 312 -10.17 2.54 5.19
N ARG A 313 -9.06 2.49 4.44
CA ARG A 313 -7.78 3.11 4.79
C ARG A 313 -7.85 4.63 4.89
N ASP A 314 -8.59 5.28 4.00
CA ASP A 314 -8.67 6.74 3.95
C ASP A 314 -9.35 7.30 5.21
N ARG A 315 -10.39 6.63 5.74
CA ARG A 315 -11.05 7.03 6.99
C ARG A 315 -10.06 7.06 8.16
N LEU A 316 -9.22 6.05 8.25
CA LEU A 316 -8.27 5.89 9.35
C LEU A 316 -7.10 6.86 9.22
N ALA A 317 -6.62 7.09 7.98
CA ALA A 317 -5.66 8.14 7.68
C ALA A 317 -6.23 9.53 8.01
N PHE A 318 -7.52 9.81 7.76
CA PHE A 318 -8.17 11.06 8.15
C PHE A 318 -8.33 11.16 9.67
N GLN A 319 -8.61 10.07 10.38
CA GLN A 319 -8.69 10.07 11.84
C GLN A 319 -7.31 10.24 12.52
N SER A 320 -6.25 9.82 11.82
CA SER A 320 -4.84 9.92 12.23
C SER A 320 -4.07 10.86 11.29
N TYR A 321 -4.67 12.02 10.98
CA TYR A 321 -4.17 12.93 9.96
C TYR A 321 -2.76 13.45 10.26
N GLU A 322 -2.31 13.37 11.52
CA GLU A 322 -0.97 13.71 11.99
C GLU A 322 0.14 13.06 11.15
N ALA A 323 -0.04 11.79 10.77
CA ALA A 323 0.91 11.06 9.95
C ALA A 323 1.04 11.61 8.51
N LEU A 324 0.05 12.38 8.04
CA LEU A 324 0.10 13.06 6.74
C LEU A 324 0.84 14.39 6.81
N PHE A 325 0.80 15.09 7.95
CA PHE A 325 1.49 16.37 8.12
C PHE A 325 2.99 16.17 8.31
N ASP A 326 3.39 15.11 9.04
CA ASP A 326 4.79 14.74 9.22
C ASP A 326 5.08 13.26 8.89
N PRO A 327 5.19 12.92 7.59
CA PRO A 327 5.49 11.57 7.13
C PRO A 327 6.90 11.10 7.52
N CYS A 328 7.01 9.91 8.14
CA CYS A 328 8.30 9.26 8.39
C CYS A 328 8.73 8.43 7.17
N VAL A 329 9.93 8.69 6.64
CA VAL A 329 10.49 7.94 5.50
C VAL A 329 11.25 6.70 6.01
N PRO A 330 10.85 5.48 5.60
CA PRO A 330 11.56 4.27 5.99
C PRO A 330 12.95 4.18 5.34
N ARG A 331 13.81 3.31 5.89
CA ARG A 331 15.09 2.99 5.26
C ARG A 331 14.84 2.15 4.01
N VAL A 332 15.39 2.59 2.88
CA VAL A 332 15.36 1.85 1.61
C VAL A 332 16.63 1.03 1.48
N ALA A 333 16.50 -0.25 1.16
CA ALA A 333 17.62 -1.14 0.86
C ALA A 333 17.39 -1.85 -0.50
N LEU A 334 18.48 -2.24 -1.15
CA LEU A 334 18.43 -2.85 -2.48
C LEU A 334 18.61 -4.38 -2.40
N PRO A 335 17.74 -5.19 -3.02
CA PRO A 335 17.86 -6.64 -3.04
C PRO A 335 18.93 -7.09 -4.04
N LEU A 336 20.19 -6.68 -3.82
CA LEU A 336 21.31 -6.92 -4.74
C LEU A 336 21.62 -8.41 -4.93
N ARG A 337 21.30 -9.22 -3.92
CA ARG A 337 21.51 -10.68 -3.92
C ARG A 337 20.33 -11.47 -4.49
N ASN A 338 19.27 -10.79 -4.94
CA ASN A 338 18.15 -11.44 -5.60
C ASN A 338 18.65 -12.21 -6.84
N ARG A 339 18.54 -13.53 -6.80
CA ARG A 339 19.07 -14.44 -7.83
C ARG A 339 18.39 -14.23 -9.18
N SER A 340 17.10 -13.92 -9.21
CA SER A 340 16.35 -13.61 -10.43
C SER A 340 16.91 -12.35 -11.11
N VAL A 341 17.18 -11.30 -10.33
CA VAL A 341 17.85 -10.08 -10.81
C VAL A 341 19.26 -10.38 -11.30
N LEU A 342 20.05 -11.13 -10.53
CA LEU A 342 21.42 -11.47 -10.91
C LEU A 342 21.48 -12.29 -12.21
N LYS A 343 20.58 -13.27 -12.39
CA LYS A 343 20.49 -14.08 -13.62
C LYS A 343 20.08 -13.24 -14.83
N MET A 344 19.13 -12.30 -14.68
CA MET A 344 18.80 -11.33 -15.72
C MET A 344 20.00 -10.48 -16.11
N GLN A 345 20.69 -9.91 -15.13
CA GLN A 345 21.82 -9.01 -15.34
C GLN A 345 23.04 -9.75 -15.92
N ALA A 346 23.24 -11.00 -15.53
CA ALA A 346 24.25 -11.88 -16.11
C ALA A 346 23.91 -12.28 -17.56
N THR A 347 22.62 -12.47 -17.88
CA THR A 347 22.15 -12.69 -19.25
C THR A 347 22.41 -11.46 -20.11
N TRP A 348 22.06 -10.26 -19.63
CA TRP A 348 22.40 -9.02 -20.33
C TRP A 348 23.91 -8.86 -20.54
N TRP A 349 24.71 -9.09 -19.51
CA TRP A 349 26.17 -9.06 -19.61
C TRP A 349 26.71 -10.04 -20.65
N LEU A 350 26.15 -11.25 -20.73
CA LEU A 350 26.51 -12.26 -21.73
C LEU A 350 26.19 -11.75 -23.15
N LEU A 351 25.01 -11.17 -23.36
CA LEU A 351 24.62 -10.60 -24.66
C LEU A 351 25.54 -9.45 -25.07
N ASP A 352 25.90 -8.56 -24.14
CA ASP A 352 26.82 -7.46 -24.40
C ASP A 352 28.20 -7.97 -24.77
N ARG A 353 28.70 -9.00 -24.08
CA ARG A 353 29.98 -9.65 -24.36
C ARG A 353 29.99 -10.31 -25.75
N LEU A 354 28.95 -11.07 -26.09
CA LEU A 354 28.88 -11.77 -27.38
C LEU A 354 28.74 -10.80 -28.54
N SER A 355 27.95 -9.73 -28.37
CA SER A 355 27.76 -8.69 -29.40
C SER A 355 29.07 -7.97 -29.77
N ARG A 356 30.01 -7.84 -28.82
CA ARG A 356 31.35 -7.24 -29.05
C ARG A 356 32.25 -8.08 -29.95
N SER A 357 32.17 -9.40 -29.79
CA SER A 357 32.97 -10.39 -30.53
C SER A 357 32.41 -10.66 -31.92
N GLY A 358 31.17 -10.22 -32.18
CA GLY A 358 30.50 -10.32 -33.46
C GLY A 358 30.88 -9.24 -34.49
N PRO A 359 30.27 -9.29 -35.69
CA PRO A 359 30.55 -8.40 -36.83
C PRO A 359 30.05 -6.94 -36.67
N GLY A 360 29.67 -6.53 -35.45
CA GLY A 360 29.25 -5.16 -35.13
C GLY A 360 27.74 -4.92 -35.07
N THR A 361 26.92 -5.95 -35.30
CA THR A 361 25.46 -5.93 -35.12
C THR A 361 25.10 -6.54 -33.76
N SER A 362 24.10 -5.96 -33.08
CA SER A 362 23.62 -6.50 -31.80
C SER A 362 23.09 -7.93 -31.97
N LEU A 363 23.46 -8.82 -31.05
CA LEU A 363 22.97 -10.19 -31.02
C LEU A 363 21.44 -10.25 -30.93
N ALA A 364 20.83 -9.32 -30.18
CA ALA A 364 19.39 -9.21 -30.03
C ALA A 364 18.69 -8.93 -31.39
N ASP A 365 19.24 -8.03 -32.20
CA ASP A 365 18.69 -7.68 -33.52
C ASP A 365 18.71 -8.88 -34.50
N VAL A 366 19.65 -9.81 -34.31
CA VAL A 366 19.76 -11.02 -35.15
C VAL A 366 18.69 -12.05 -34.80
N ILE A 367 18.30 -12.17 -33.53
CA ILE A 367 17.40 -13.24 -33.05
C ILE A 367 15.96 -12.80 -32.78
N GLN A 368 15.67 -11.49 -32.65
CA GLN A 368 14.34 -11.02 -32.27
C GLN A 368 13.30 -11.07 -33.40
N LYS A 369 13.71 -10.84 -34.65
CA LYS A 369 12.80 -10.84 -35.81
C LYS A 369 13.54 -11.12 -37.12
N PRO A 370 12.89 -11.64 -38.16
CA PRO A 370 13.50 -11.79 -39.47
C PRO A 370 13.78 -10.42 -40.10
N TRP A 371 14.92 -10.30 -40.80
CA TRP A 371 15.25 -9.07 -41.53
C TRP A 371 14.56 -9.07 -42.90
N GLY A 372 13.60 -8.16 -43.07
CA GLY A 372 12.85 -8.04 -44.33
C GLY A 372 13.74 -7.68 -45.53
N GLN A 373 14.58 -6.65 -45.39
CA GLN A 373 15.64 -6.34 -46.36
C GLN A 373 16.96 -6.88 -45.79
N SER A 374 17.61 -7.83 -46.49
CA SER A 374 18.90 -8.47 -46.09
C SER A 374 18.83 -9.77 -45.25
N ARG A 375 17.84 -10.64 -45.49
CA ARG A 375 17.73 -11.96 -44.81
C ARG A 375 18.99 -12.83 -44.94
N ASP A 376 19.66 -12.83 -46.10
CA ASP A 376 20.91 -13.59 -46.28
C ASP A 376 22.06 -13.07 -45.40
N THR A 377 22.10 -11.76 -45.17
CA THR A 377 23.07 -11.13 -44.27
C THR A 377 22.80 -11.53 -42.82
N GLN A 378 21.52 -11.58 -42.42
CA GLN A 378 21.12 -12.09 -41.10
C GLN A 378 21.55 -13.54 -40.91
N ARG A 379 21.35 -14.41 -41.91
CA ARG A 379 21.73 -15.82 -41.84
C ARG A 379 23.23 -16.00 -41.69
N GLU A 380 24.04 -15.27 -42.45
CA GLU A 380 25.51 -15.31 -42.33
C GLU A 380 25.98 -14.83 -40.95
N HIS A 381 25.40 -13.75 -40.44
CA HIS A 381 25.67 -13.27 -39.08
C HIS A 381 25.30 -14.31 -38.02
N ALA A 382 24.11 -14.92 -38.13
CA ALA A 382 23.65 -15.95 -37.22
C ALA A 382 24.59 -17.18 -37.21
N ARG A 383 25.03 -17.67 -38.38
CA ARG A 383 25.98 -18.80 -38.49
C ARG A 383 27.31 -18.53 -37.78
N ARG A 384 27.87 -17.33 -37.93
CA ARG A 384 29.10 -16.93 -37.23
C ARG A 384 28.90 -16.88 -35.72
N LEU A 385 27.77 -16.33 -35.28
CA LEU A 385 27.42 -16.25 -33.86
C LEU A 385 27.19 -17.63 -33.24
N VAL A 386 26.50 -18.57 -33.92
CA VAL A 386 26.36 -19.96 -33.45
C VAL A 386 27.72 -20.58 -33.16
N LYS A 387 28.67 -20.46 -34.11
CA LYS A 387 30.03 -21.00 -33.93
C LYS A 387 30.70 -20.39 -32.71
N HIS A 388 30.65 -19.06 -32.58
CA HIS A 388 31.27 -18.36 -31.46
C HIS A 388 30.65 -18.70 -30.10
N VAL A 389 29.32 -18.81 -30.01
CA VAL A 389 28.61 -19.18 -28.78
C VAL A 389 28.97 -20.62 -28.37
N ARG A 390 29.04 -21.55 -29.33
CA ARG A 390 29.47 -22.93 -29.06
C ARG A 390 30.92 -23.01 -28.57
N GLU A 391 31.81 -22.15 -29.07
CA GLU A 391 33.19 -22.06 -28.57
C GLU A 391 33.25 -21.59 -27.11
N GLN A 392 32.27 -20.82 -26.61
CA GLN A 392 32.22 -20.40 -25.20
C GLN A 392 31.81 -21.52 -24.23
N LEU A 393 31.31 -22.66 -24.70
CA LEU A 393 30.89 -23.79 -23.86
C LEU A 393 32.05 -24.69 -23.40
N ASN A 394 33.29 -24.41 -23.81
CA ASN A 394 34.45 -25.15 -23.31
C ASN A 394 34.80 -24.75 -21.87
N VAL A 395 35.36 -25.69 -21.08
CA VAL A 395 35.64 -25.50 -19.64
C VAL A 395 36.46 -24.22 -19.37
N ASN A 396 37.56 -24.02 -20.09
CA ASN A 396 38.43 -22.84 -19.94
C ASN A 396 37.74 -21.51 -20.32
N ALA A 397 36.76 -21.54 -21.20
CA ALA A 397 35.97 -20.36 -21.58
C ALA A 397 34.91 -20.06 -20.53
N VAL A 398 34.27 -21.09 -19.96
CA VAL A 398 33.32 -20.95 -18.87
C VAL A 398 34.00 -20.40 -17.61
N GLU A 399 35.18 -20.89 -17.24
CA GLU A 399 35.95 -20.37 -16.10
C GLU A 399 36.33 -18.89 -16.30
N ARG A 400 36.92 -18.55 -17.44
CA ARG A 400 37.25 -17.14 -17.77
C ARG A 400 36.01 -16.26 -17.81
N MET A 401 34.89 -16.79 -18.28
CA MET A 401 33.61 -16.07 -18.28
C MET A 401 33.11 -15.84 -16.86
N GLY A 402 33.21 -16.85 -15.99
CA GLY A 402 32.86 -16.76 -14.58
C GLY A 402 33.67 -15.68 -13.86
N GLU A 403 35.00 -15.66 -14.01
CA GLU A 403 35.85 -14.64 -13.39
C GLU A 403 35.50 -13.21 -13.83
N GLN A 404 35.23 -13.03 -15.13
CA GLN A 404 34.88 -11.72 -15.67
C GLN A 404 33.49 -11.27 -15.20
N LEU A 405 32.52 -12.18 -15.16
CA LEU A 405 31.18 -11.92 -14.65
C LEU A 405 31.21 -11.59 -13.15
N GLN A 406 31.99 -12.34 -12.38
CA GLN A 406 32.18 -12.13 -10.94
C GLN A 406 32.72 -10.72 -10.65
N ARG A 407 33.74 -10.27 -11.41
CA ARG A 407 34.26 -8.90 -11.31
C ARG A 407 33.24 -7.86 -11.77
N ALA A 408 32.51 -8.12 -12.86
CA ALA A 408 31.57 -7.17 -13.44
C ALA A 408 30.35 -6.90 -12.55
N LEU A 409 29.86 -7.91 -11.83
CA LEU A 409 28.69 -7.81 -10.96
C LEU A 409 29.03 -7.83 -9.46
N CYS A 410 30.31 -7.97 -9.08
CA CYS A 410 30.75 -8.12 -7.69
C CYS A 410 30.10 -9.33 -6.98
N LEU A 411 30.03 -10.48 -7.67
CA LEU A 411 29.37 -11.69 -7.15
C LEU A 411 30.26 -12.41 -6.11
N SER A 412 29.61 -13.00 -5.10
CA SER A 412 30.28 -14.03 -4.28
C SER A 412 30.49 -15.33 -5.09
N ASP A 413 31.31 -16.25 -4.58
CA ASP A 413 31.51 -17.56 -5.21
C ASP A 413 30.20 -18.37 -5.27
N GLU A 414 29.33 -18.20 -4.27
CA GLU A 414 28.02 -18.83 -4.23
C GLU A 414 27.09 -18.23 -5.29
N ASP A 415 26.98 -16.90 -5.35
CA ASP A 415 26.13 -16.22 -6.33
C ASP A 415 26.59 -16.53 -7.77
N LEU A 416 27.90 -16.62 -8.00
CA LEU A 416 28.46 -17.01 -9.29
C LEU A 416 28.03 -18.42 -9.70
N ARG A 417 28.12 -19.40 -8.80
CA ARG A 417 27.66 -20.77 -9.07
C ARG A 417 26.17 -20.79 -9.37
N ALA A 418 25.38 -20.06 -8.59
CA ALA A 418 23.93 -19.98 -8.76
C ALA A 418 23.52 -19.39 -10.12
N VAL A 419 24.20 -18.30 -10.54
CA VAL A 419 23.95 -17.66 -11.85
C VAL A 419 24.36 -18.55 -13.02
N LEU A 420 25.49 -19.25 -12.90
CA LEU A 420 26.01 -20.09 -13.98
C LEU A 420 25.20 -21.39 -14.15
N TRP A 421 24.80 -22.02 -13.04
CA TRP A 421 24.36 -23.42 -13.06
C TRP A 421 22.98 -23.68 -12.45
N ASP A 422 22.57 -22.94 -11.41
CA ASP A 422 21.38 -23.31 -10.66
C ASP A 422 20.09 -23.01 -11.43
N SER A 423 19.11 -23.90 -11.27
CA SER A 423 17.74 -23.71 -11.74
C SER A 423 17.03 -22.64 -10.88
N PRO A 424 16.05 -21.89 -11.42
CA PRO A 424 15.69 -21.79 -12.83
C PRO A 424 16.66 -20.88 -13.58
N ARG A 425 16.77 -21.04 -14.90
CA ARG A 425 17.42 -20.05 -15.80
C ARG A 425 18.94 -19.87 -15.62
N GLY A 426 19.67 -20.92 -15.22
CA GLY A 426 21.14 -20.88 -15.21
C GLY A 426 21.72 -20.55 -16.60
N LEU A 427 22.78 -19.74 -16.64
CA LEU A 427 23.38 -19.29 -17.91
C LEU A 427 23.83 -20.47 -18.80
N ILE A 428 24.47 -21.48 -18.20
CA ILE A 428 24.99 -22.63 -18.93
C ILE A 428 23.90 -23.64 -19.31
N PRO A 429 23.04 -24.13 -18.39
CA PRO A 429 22.05 -25.16 -18.73
C PRO A 429 20.83 -24.64 -19.49
N SER A 430 20.53 -23.33 -19.45
CA SER A 430 19.29 -22.79 -20.01
C SER A 430 19.53 -21.68 -21.04
N VAL A 431 20.24 -20.60 -20.69
CA VAL A 431 20.37 -19.42 -21.57
C VAL A 431 21.17 -19.73 -22.83
N LEU A 432 22.38 -20.31 -22.68
CA LEU A 432 23.25 -20.62 -23.82
C LEU A 432 22.61 -21.62 -24.81
N PRO A 433 22.01 -22.75 -24.37
CA PRO A 433 21.28 -23.64 -25.26
C PRO A 433 20.12 -22.97 -26.01
N THR A 434 19.32 -22.15 -25.32
CA THR A 434 18.21 -21.44 -25.96
C THR A 434 18.70 -20.40 -26.97
N LEU A 435 19.80 -19.70 -26.66
CA LEU A 435 20.44 -18.78 -27.59
C LEU A 435 21.00 -19.51 -28.83
N ILE A 436 21.59 -20.69 -28.66
CA ILE A 436 22.06 -21.52 -29.79
C ILE A 436 20.88 -21.91 -30.69
N ARG A 437 19.79 -22.41 -30.12
CA ARG A 437 18.58 -22.76 -30.89
C ARG A 437 18.00 -21.56 -31.64
N ALA A 438 17.94 -20.40 -30.98
CA ALA A 438 17.49 -19.16 -31.60
C ALA A 438 18.33 -18.77 -32.82
N LEU A 439 19.65 -18.81 -32.67
CA LEU A 439 20.58 -18.48 -33.74
C LEU A 439 20.53 -19.52 -34.86
N GLU A 440 20.27 -20.80 -34.56
CA GLU A 440 20.05 -21.85 -35.56
C GLU A 440 18.77 -21.59 -36.36
N VAL A 441 17.67 -21.19 -35.71
CA VAL A 441 16.44 -20.76 -36.42
C VAL A 441 16.72 -19.53 -37.28
N ALA A 442 17.43 -18.54 -36.74
CA ALA A 442 17.81 -17.34 -37.50
C ALA A 442 18.73 -17.66 -38.68
N ALA A 443 19.59 -18.68 -38.57
CA ALA A 443 20.47 -19.17 -39.63
C ALA A 443 19.79 -20.10 -40.65
N SER A 444 18.56 -20.55 -40.37
CA SER A 444 17.83 -21.53 -41.18
C SER A 444 17.18 -20.92 -42.43
N ASP A 445 16.82 -21.81 -43.35
CA ASP A 445 16.08 -21.47 -44.57
C ASP A 445 14.55 -21.41 -44.38
N LEU A 446 14.05 -21.60 -43.15
CA LEU A 446 12.61 -21.59 -42.86
C LEU A 446 12.01 -20.20 -43.09
N GLU A 447 10.93 -20.15 -43.87
CA GLU A 447 10.07 -18.96 -44.02
C GLU A 447 9.03 -18.94 -42.89
N LEU A 448 9.42 -18.37 -41.75
CA LEU A 448 8.51 -18.10 -40.64
C LEU A 448 7.91 -16.71 -40.81
N SER A 449 6.60 -16.59 -40.59
CA SER A 449 5.98 -15.27 -40.45
C SER A 449 6.51 -14.57 -39.18
N ASP A 450 6.40 -13.24 -39.10
CA ASP A 450 6.75 -12.50 -37.88
C ASP A 450 6.01 -13.02 -36.63
N ARG A 451 4.82 -13.63 -36.82
CA ARG A 451 4.02 -14.23 -35.73
C ARG A 451 4.53 -15.60 -35.31
N ASP A 452 5.15 -16.35 -36.21
CA ASP A 452 5.67 -17.71 -35.95
C ASP A 452 7.15 -17.69 -35.54
N TRP A 453 7.78 -16.51 -35.50
CA TRP A 453 9.17 -16.37 -35.11
C TRP A 453 9.34 -16.57 -33.58
N PRO A 454 10.18 -17.52 -33.13
CA PRO A 454 10.37 -17.76 -31.71
C PRO A 454 10.99 -16.52 -31.04
N ARG A 455 10.51 -16.19 -29.84
CA ARG A 455 11.08 -15.15 -28.97
C ARG A 455 11.94 -15.79 -27.88
N PRO A 456 13.15 -16.27 -28.21
CA PRO A 456 13.93 -17.21 -27.39
C PRO A 456 14.36 -16.66 -26.03
N LEU A 457 14.47 -15.33 -25.90
CA LEU A 457 14.91 -14.68 -24.67
C LEU A 457 13.77 -14.15 -23.81
N ALA A 458 12.50 -14.35 -24.22
CA ALA A 458 11.34 -13.88 -23.46
C ALA A 458 11.26 -14.50 -22.05
N ASP A 459 11.81 -15.71 -21.88
CA ASP A 459 11.85 -16.40 -20.58
C ASP A 459 13.00 -15.95 -19.67
N PHE A 460 13.98 -15.22 -20.21
CA PHE A 460 15.21 -14.84 -19.49
C PHE A 460 15.33 -13.33 -19.29
N LEU A 461 14.70 -12.54 -20.16
CA LEU A 461 14.69 -11.09 -20.12
C LEU A 461 13.26 -10.59 -20.33
N PRO A 462 12.77 -9.64 -19.52
CA PRO A 462 11.44 -9.09 -19.69
C PRO A 462 11.31 -8.30 -20.99
N ALA A 463 10.08 -8.22 -21.53
CA ALA A 463 9.79 -7.41 -22.71
C ALA A 463 9.97 -5.90 -22.42
N ALA A 464 9.54 -5.45 -21.25
CA ALA A 464 9.80 -4.11 -20.73
C ALA A 464 11.11 -4.09 -19.93
N LEU A 465 12.01 -3.13 -20.21
CA LEU A 465 13.25 -3.00 -19.46
C LEU A 465 12.96 -2.69 -17.99
N PHE A 466 13.72 -3.33 -17.10
CA PHE A 466 13.57 -3.21 -15.64
C PHE A 466 12.23 -3.62 -15.06
N SER A 467 11.34 -4.27 -15.82
CA SER A 467 10.20 -4.94 -15.23
C SER A 467 10.62 -6.27 -14.58
N PRO A 468 9.81 -6.84 -13.69
CA PRO A 468 10.07 -8.17 -13.15
C PRO A 468 10.02 -9.24 -14.26
N LEU A 469 10.77 -10.33 -14.06
CA LEU A 469 10.90 -11.39 -15.06
C LEU A 469 9.77 -12.41 -14.91
N GLN A 470 8.96 -12.52 -15.96
CA GLN A 470 7.83 -13.44 -16.10
C GLN A 470 6.71 -13.20 -15.09
N THR A 471 5.64 -12.54 -15.50
CA THR A 471 4.28 -13.02 -15.17
C THR A 471 3.79 -13.60 -16.50
N PRO A 472 2.98 -14.68 -16.57
CA PRO A 472 2.39 -15.04 -17.85
C PRO A 472 1.71 -13.80 -18.42
N GLU A 473 2.03 -13.38 -19.63
CA GLU A 473 1.46 -12.16 -20.21
C GLU A 473 0.26 -12.51 -21.09
N ILE A 474 -0.67 -11.56 -21.18
CA ILE A 474 -1.82 -11.62 -22.07
C ILE A 474 -1.82 -10.42 -22.99
N GLU A 475 -2.17 -10.68 -24.25
CA GLU A 475 -2.37 -9.66 -25.27
C GLU A 475 -3.76 -9.03 -25.11
N ILE A 476 -3.82 -7.70 -25.05
CA ILE A 476 -5.08 -6.96 -24.95
C ILE A 476 -5.51 -6.48 -26.34
N MET A 477 -6.52 -7.14 -26.90
CA MET A 477 -7.07 -6.83 -28.22
C MET A 477 -8.18 -5.76 -28.13
N ARG A 478 -7.92 -4.58 -28.70
CA ARG A 478 -8.85 -3.44 -28.69
C ARG A 478 -9.75 -3.41 -29.94
N PRO A 479 -11.02 -2.97 -29.85
CA PRO A 479 -11.97 -2.99 -30.96
C PRO A 479 -11.59 -2.19 -32.22
N ALA A 480 -10.70 -1.20 -32.12
CA ALA A 480 -10.59 -0.13 -33.12
C ALA A 480 -9.17 0.36 -33.46
N GLN A 481 -8.10 -0.42 -33.25
CA GLN A 481 -6.73 0.03 -33.60
C GLN A 481 -5.94 -0.94 -34.49
N ARG A 482 -5.25 -0.35 -35.50
CA ARG A 482 -4.17 -0.94 -36.31
C ARG A 482 -2.80 -0.98 -35.58
N HIS A 483 -2.76 -0.64 -34.30
CA HIS A 483 -1.52 -0.67 -33.52
C HIS A 483 -1.20 -2.08 -33.03
N GLU A 484 0.07 -2.30 -32.70
CA GLU A 484 0.52 -3.54 -32.04
C GLU A 484 -0.28 -3.77 -30.75
N PRO A 485 -0.57 -5.03 -30.42
CA PRO A 485 -1.22 -5.38 -29.16
C PRO A 485 -0.45 -4.90 -27.94
N GLU A 486 -1.18 -4.54 -26.89
CA GLU A 486 -0.60 -4.19 -25.60
C GLU A 486 -0.46 -5.47 -24.77
N MET A 487 0.70 -5.69 -24.16
CA MET A 487 0.94 -6.82 -23.27
C MET A 487 0.69 -6.40 -21.83
N GLU A 488 0.02 -7.25 -21.05
CA GLU A 488 -0.21 -7.06 -19.62
C GLU A 488 0.08 -8.37 -18.86
N PRO A 489 0.57 -8.31 -17.61
CA PRO A 489 0.61 -9.47 -16.72
C PRO A 489 -0.78 -10.12 -16.62
N VAL A 490 -0.88 -11.44 -16.67
CA VAL A 490 -2.14 -12.19 -16.70
C VAL A 490 -3.01 -11.89 -15.49
N SER A 491 -2.42 -11.81 -14.29
CA SER A 491 -3.13 -11.49 -13.06
C SER A 491 -3.75 -10.09 -13.14
N GLN A 492 -3.00 -9.11 -13.63
CA GLN A 492 -3.47 -7.75 -13.84
C GLN A 492 -4.55 -7.68 -14.92
N GLY A 493 -4.34 -8.34 -16.06
CA GLY A 493 -5.27 -8.32 -17.18
C GLY A 493 -6.61 -8.99 -16.83
N LEU A 494 -6.58 -10.16 -16.17
CA LEU A 494 -7.79 -10.82 -15.66
C LEU A 494 -8.53 -9.97 -14.63
N ARG A 495 -7.81 -9.23 -13.77
CA ARG A 495 -8.42 -8.34 -12.77
C ARG A 495 -9.02 -7.06 -13.38
N GLN A 496 -8.32 -6.42 -14.31
CA GLN A 496 -8.74 -5.14 -14.92
C GLN A 496 -9.87 -5.35 -15.94
N PHE A 497 -9.91 -6.51 -16.59
CA PHE A 497 -10.91 -6.87 -17.60
C PHE A 497 -11.75 -8.08 -17.19
N ALA A 498 -11.98 -8.24 -15.88
CA ALA A 498 -12.99 -9.17 -15.39
C ALA A 498 -14.34 -8.85 -16.07
N PRO A 499 -15.12 -9.86 -16.49
CA PRO A 499 -16.41 -9.64 -17.15
C PRO A 499 -17.31 -8.69 -16.34
N GLY A 500 -17.86 -7.66 -16.99
CA GLY A 500 -18.70 -6.64 -16.34
C GLY A 500 -17.96 -5.43 -15.75
N ARG A 501 -16.62 -5.45 -15.65
CA ARG A 501 -15.84 -4.31 -15.16
C ARG A 501 -15.52 -3.32 -16.27
N VAL A 502 -15.92 -2.06 -16.09
CA VAL A 502 -15.58 -0.96 -17.02
C VAL A 502 -14.21 -0.37 -16.68
N SER A 503 -13.29 -0.36 -17.66
CA SER A 503 -11.94 0.19 -17.51
C SER A 503 -11.64 1.38 -18.45
N TYR A 504 -10.99 2.39 -17.88
CA TYR A 504 -10.38 3.57 -18.48
C TYR A 504 -8.86 3.46 -18.67
N ARG A 505 -8.23 2.34 -18.30
CA ARG A 505 -6.77 2.16 -18.35
C ARG A 505 -6.14 2.51 -19.72
N TYR A 506 -6.86 2.21 -20.80
CA TYR A 506 -6.45 2.49 -22.19
C TYR A 506 -7.30 3.59 -22.87
N ALA A 507 -8.14 4.29 -22.11
CA ALA A 507 -9.12 5.23 -22.65
C ALA A 507 -8.50 6.62 -22.91
N GLN A 508 -7.77 6.76 -24.02
CA GLN A 508 -7.09 8.01 -24.36
C GLN A 508 -8.06 9.16 -24.67
N ARG A 509 -9.20 8.90 -25.33
CA ARG A 509 -10.23 9.90 -25.62
C ARG A 509 -11.36 9.93 -24.58
N GLY A 510 -11.09 9.49 -23.35
CA GLY A 510 -12.04 9.48 -22.24
C GLY A 510 -13.19 8.50 -22.47
N LYS A 511 -14.43 8.92 -22.20
CA LYS A 511 -15.64 8.04 -22.18
C LYS A 511 -15.88 7.26 -23.48
N ALA A 512 -15.39 7.77 -24.62
CA ALA A 512 -15.52 7.13 -25.92
C ALA A 512 -14.60 5.91 -26.14
N ASP A 513 -13.52 5.78 -25.36
CA ASP A 513 -12.53 4.70 -25.47
C ASP A 513 -12.57 3.75 -24.25
N ARG A 514 -13.68 3.73 -23.50
CA ARG A 514 -13.88 2.77 -22.39
C ARG A 514 -13.87 1.34 -22.92
N LEU A 515 -13.28 0.43 -22.16
CA LEU A 515 -13.16 -0.98 -22.53
C LEU A 515 -13.70 -1.88 -21.43
N TRP A 516 -14.25 -3.03 -21.82
CA TRP A 516 -14.67 -4.08 -20.90
C TRP A 516 -14.80 -5.44 -21.62
N VAL A 517 -14.97 -6.51 -20.85
CA VAL A 517 -15.54 -7.76 -21.33
C VAL A 517 -17.04 -7.71 -21.02
N SER A 518 -17.88 -7.88 -22.06
CA SER A 518 -19.33 -7.83 -21.89
C SER A 518 -19.78 -8.98 -21.00
N PRO A 519 -20.48 -8.73 -19.89
CA PRO A 519 -21.05 -9.79 -19.08
C PRO A 519 -22.26 -10.41 -19.80
N PRO A 520 -22.61 -11.66 -19.47
CA PRO A 520 -23.87 -12.29 -19.92
C PRO A 520 -25.09 -11.56 -19.33
N SER A 521 -26.30 -11.90 -19.79
CA SER A 521 -27.53 -11.35 -19.19
C SER A 521 -27.73 -11.89 -17.76
N PRO A 522 -28.54 -11.23 -16.89
CA PRO A 522 -28.75 -11.71 -15.51
C PRO A 522 -29.35 -13.12 -15.41
N GLU A 523 -30.10 -13.55 -16.42
CA GLU A 523 -30.76 -14.87 -16.46
C GLU A 523 -29.85 -15.98 -17.04
N GLU A 524 -28.83 -15.61 -17.80
CA GLU A 524 -27.86 -16.55 -18.37
C GLU A 524 -26.92 -17.04 -17.27
N PRO A 525 -26.71 -18.36 -17.09
CA PRO A 525 -25.87 -18.89 -16.01
C PRO A 525 -24.37 -18.90 -16.33
N SER A 526 -23.98 -18.65 -17.58
CA SER A 526 -22.60 -18.84 -18.02
C SER A 526 -22.19 -17.94 -19.18
N LEU A 527 -20.91 -17.58 -19.23
CA LEU A 527 -20.26 -16.90 -20.34
C LEU A 527 -19.36 -17.88 -21.11
N GLN A 528 -19.44 -17.88 -22.45
CA GLN A 528 -18.57 -18.74 -23.25
C GLN A 528 -17.15 -18.15 -23.35
N LEU A 529 -16.12 -18.97 -23.10
CA LEU A 529 -14.72 -18.54 -23.13
C LEU A 529 -14.32 -17.87 -24.46
N HIS A 530 -14.80 -18.40 -25.59
CA HIS A 530 -14.45 -17.91 -26.92
C HIS A 530 -15.00 -16.51 -27.24
N GLU A 531 -15.96 -15.99 -26.45
CA GLU A 531 -16.51 -14.65 -26.63
C GLU A 531 -15.49 -13.56 -26.25
N PHE A 532 -14.63 -13.84 -25.27
CA PHE A 532 -13.66 -12.88 -24.74
C PHE A 532 -12.20 -13.36 -24.79
N CYS A 533 -11.94 -14.64 -25.09
CA CYS A 533 -10.61 -15.23 -25.16
C CYS A 533 -10.49 -16.14 -26.40
N GLU A 534 -9.93 -15.62 -27.49
CA GLU A 534 -9.75 -16.38 -28.74
C GLU A 534 -8.54 -17.33 -28.67
N GLN A 535 -7.51 -16.97 -27.91
CA GLN A 535 -6.27 -17.75 -27.77
C GLN A 535 -6.01 -18.05 -26.30
N TYR A 536 -5.81 -19.32 -25.98
CA TYR A 536 -5.49 -19.79 -24.64
C TYR A 536 -4.50 -20.95 -24.71
N ALA A 537 -3.79 -21.19 -23.61
CA ALA A 537 -3.01 -22.39 -23.38
C ALA A 537 -3.78 -23.31 -22.43
N GLU A 538 -3.89 -24.59 -22.76
CA GLU A 538 -4.38 -25.60 -21.81
C GLU A 538 -3.33 -25.81 -20.72
N LEU A 539 -3.75 -25.68 -19.47
CA LEU A 539 -2.93 -25.95 -18.30
C LEU A 539 -3.21 -27.36 -17.80
N GLU A 540 -2.26 -27.91 -17.05
CA GLU A 540 -2.57 -29.10 -16.28
C GLU A 540 -3.65 -28.78 -15.22
N PRO A 541 -4.61 -29.68 -14.99
CA PRO A 541 -5.63 -29.46 -13.97
C PRO A 541 -5.03 -29.27 -12.57
N PRO A 542 -5.62 -28.42 -11.73
CA PRO A 542 -5.17 -28.27 -10.34
C PRO A 542 -5.33 -29.58 -9.56
N PRO A 543 -4.41 -29.90 -8.64
CA PRO A 543 -4.52 -31.08 -7.78
C PRO A 543 -5.88 -31.15 -7.09
N GLY A 544 -6.54 -32.32 -7.14
CA GLY A 544 -7.87 -32.52 -6.55
C GLY A 544 -9.05 -32.04 -7.41
N HIS A 545 -8.80 -31.34 -8.51
CA HIS A 545 -9.82 -30.80 -9.43
C HIS A 545 -9.61 -31.28 -10.88
N GLU A 546 -9.16 -32.52 -11.07
CA GLU A 546 -8.80 -33.10 -12.37
C GLU A 546 -9.96 -33.18 -13.39
N ALA A 547 -11.20 -33.07 -12.91
CA ALA A 547 -12.41 -33.18 -13.74
C ALA A 547 -12.73 -31.93 -14.57
N VAL A 548 -12.20 -30.76 -14.20
CA VAL A 548 -12.51 -29.48 -14.87
C VAL A 548 -11.24 -28.97 -15.58
N PRO A 549 -11.27 -28.77 -16.91
CA PRO A 549 -10.12 -28.24 -17.63
C PRO A 549 -9.76 -26.84 -17.14
N CYS A 550 -8.46 -26.54 -17.06
CA CYS A 550 -7.95 -25.23 -16.69
C CYS A 550 -7.23 -24.61 -17.88
N VAL A 551 -7.51 -23.35 -18.18
CA VAL A 551 -6.92 -22.63 -19.31
C VAL A 551 -6.29 -21.32 -18.87
N GLN A 552 -5.20 -20.95 -19.52
CA GLN A 552 -4.56 -19.66 -19.38
C GLN A 552 -4.83 -18.81 -20.62
N PRO A 553 -5.52 -17.67 -20.49
CA PRO A 553 -5.69 -16.75 -21.60
C PRO A 553 -4.33 -16.31 -22.15
N ARG A 554 -4.23 -16.20 -23.48
CA ARG A 554 -3.10 -15.61 -24.20
C ARG A 554 -3.48 -14.28 -24.82
N ALA A 555 -4.75 -14.12 -25.18
CA ALA A 555 -5.28 -12.86 -25.66
C ALA A 555 -6.71 -12.62 -25.18
N LEU A 556 -6.98 -11.41 -24.68
CA LEU A 556 -8.31 -10.95 -24.31
C LEU A 556 -8.88 -10.03 -25.37
N LYS A 557 -10.08 -10.38 -25.84
CA LYS A 557 -10.88 -9.59 -26.77
C LYS A 557 -11.80 -8.66 -25.99
N LEU A 558 -11.53 -7.37 -26.06
CA LEU A 558 -12.32 -6.35 -25.38
C LEU A 558 -13.37 -5.75 -26.31
N THR A 559 -14.47 -5.26 -25.73
CA THR A 559 -15.50 -4.48 -26.42
C THR A 559 -15.65 -3.10 -25.80
N MET A 560 -16.39 -2.21 -26.46
CA MET A 560 -16.77 -0.93 -25.89
C MET A 560 -18.14 -1.04 -25.21
N PRO A 561 -18.30 -0.60 -23.96
CA PRO A 561 -19.60 -0.57 -23.30
C PRO A 561 -20.51 0.46 -23.94
N ALA A 562 -21.82 0.18 -23.98
CA ALA A 562 -22.81 1.13 -24.49
C ALA A 562 -22.80 2.44 -23.68
N PRO A 563 -23.23 3.58 -24.25
CA PRO A 563 -23.27 4.86 -23.53
C PRO A 563 -24.12 4.84 -22.25
N THR A 564 -25.10 3.95 -22.17
CA THR A 564 -26.00 3.73 -21.02
C THR A 564 -25.36 2.95 -19.87
N VAL A 565 -24.25 2.24 -20.12
CA VAL A 565 -23.56 1.47 -19.07
C VAL A 565 -22.84 2.45 -18.12
N PRO A 566 -23.09 2.36 -16.80
CA PRO A 566 -22.50 3.24 -15.81
C PRO A 566 -20.99 2.95 -15.64
N ASP A 567 -20.22 4.00 -15.35
CA ASP A 567 -18.77 3.88 -15.07
C ASP A 567 -18.47 3.16 -13.74
N SER A 568 -19.51 2.91 -12.93
CA SER A 568 -19.47 2.13 -11.70
C SER A 568 -19.74 0.64 -11.90
N SER A 569 -20.03 0.18 -13.12
CA SER A 569 -20.18 -1.26 -13.42
C SER A 569 -18.90 -2.01 -13.06
N TYR A 570 -19.04 -3.04 -12.23
CA TYR A 570 -17.92 -3.75 -11.63
C TYR A 570 -18.09 -5.26 -11.78
N GLY A 571 -16.97 -5.95 -11.97
CA GLY A 571 -16.92 -7.40 -12.08
C GLY A 571 -15.66 -7.93 -11.43
N ARG A 572 -15.74 -9.12 -10.83
CA ARG A 572 -14.61 -9.79 -10.18
C ARG A 572 -14.66 -11.30 -10.36
N TRP A 573 -13.50 -11.91 -10.49
CA TRP A 573 -13.35 -13.37 -10.46
C TRP A 573 -13.47 -13.89 -9.03
N ILE A 574 -14.07 -15.08 -8.87
CA ILE A 574 -14.03 -15.85 -7.62
C ILE A 574 -12.85 -16.81 -7.74
N TRP A 575 -11.75 -16.48 -7.06
CA TRP A 575 -10.49 -17.21 -7.18
C TRP A 575 -10.40 -18.36 -6.19
N ASP A 576 -9.91 -19.48 -6.69
CA ASP A 576 -9.38 -20.61 -5.94
C ASP A 576 -7.86 -20.73 -6.14
N VAL A 577 -7.24 -21.46 -5.23
CA VAL A 577 -5.80 -21.73 -5.24
C VAL A 577 -5.52 -23.20 -4.98
N ALA A 578 -4.57 -23.76 -5.72
CA ALA A 578 -4.04 -25.08 -5.46
C ALA A 578 -2.52 -25.06 -5.50
N PHE A 579 -1.92 -26.03 -4.83
CA PHE A 579 -0.48 -26.10 -4.65
C PHE A 579 0.07 -27.51 -4.89
N ARG A 580 1.29 -27.58 -5.44
CA ARG A 580 2.06 -28.82 -5.57
C ARG A 580 3.54 -28.52 -5.39
N HIS A 581 4.31 -29.45 -4.86
CA HIS A 581 5.76 -29.35 -4.80
C HIS A 581 6.39 -30.71 -5.13
N VAL A 582 7.65 -30.68 -5.54
CA VAL A 582 8.47 -31.87 -5.78
C VAL A 582 9.78 -31.69 -5.01
N GLY A 583 10.26 -32.73 -4.33
CA GLY A 583 11.45 -32.66 -3.48
C GLY A 583 11.12 -32.50 -1.99
N GLU A 584 12.15 -32.35 -1.18
CA GLU A 584 12.02 -32.17 0.27
C GLU A 584 12.14 -30.68 0.62
N PRO A 585 11.15 -30.11 1.33
CA PRO A 585 11.22 -28.72 1.77
C PRO A 585 12.23 -28.54 2.91
N VAL A 586 12.70 -27.30 3.08
CA VAL A 586 13.51 -26.92 4.24
C VAL A 586 12.60 -26.82 5.46
N VAL A 587 12.86 -27.63 6.47
CA VAL A 587 12.16 -27.55 7.76
C VAL A 587 12.81 -26.44 8.58
N LEU A 588 12.01 -25.48 9.03
CA LEU A 588 12.43 -24.38 9.87
C LEU A 588 12.10 -24.71 11.32
N ASP A 589 13.11 -25.11 12.09
CA ASP A 589 12.91 -25.58 13.46
C ASP A 589 12.38 -24.46 14.37
N MET A 590 11.39 -24.81 15.20
CA MET A 590 10.85 -23.90 16.20
C MET A 590 11.82 -23.76 17.39
N PRO A 591 12.08 -22.56 17.91
CA PRO A 591 12.98 -22.39 19.05
C PRO A 591 12.48 -23.14 20.29
N ALA A 592 13.38 -23.84 21.00
CA ALA A 592 13.05 -24.54 22.23
C ALA A 592 12.52 -23.58 23.32
N GLY A 593 11.44 -23.98 23.99
CA GLY A 593 10.80 -23.17 25.03
C GLY A 593 10.00 -21.97 24.51
N SER A 594 9.87 -21.79 23.19
CA SER A 594 9.07 -20.71 22.60
C SER A 594 7.57 -20.96 22.81
N PRO A 595 6.79 -19.95 23.25
CA PRO A 595 5.33 -20.06 23.35
C PRO A 595 4.69 -20.30 21.97
N TRP A 596 5.38 -19.99 20.87
CA TRP A 596 4.92 -20.23 19.52
C TRP A 596 4.82 -21.72 19.14
N ALA A 597 5.53 -22.61 19.84
CA ALA A 597 5.48 -24.05 19.56
C ALA A 597 4.10 -24.68 19.84
N SER A 598 3.25 -24.05 20.67
CA SER A 598 1.86 -24.49 20.86
C SER A 598 0.94 -24.06 19.71
N VAL A 599 1.31 -23.00 18.99
CA VAL A 599 0.53 -22.42 17.89
C VAL A 599 0.94 -23.01 16.54
N VAL A 600 2.25 -23.06 16.27
CA VAL A 600 2.81 -23.54 15.01
C VAL A 600 3.48 -24.87 15.24
N SER A 601 2.94 -25.92 14.62
CA SER A 601 3.41 -27.28 14.80
C SER A 601 4.45 -27.72 13.77
N ASP A 602 4.43 -27.09 12.60
CA ASP A 602 5.34 -27.38 11.49
C ASP A 602 5.50 -26.10 10.65
N PHE A 603 6.75 -25.77 10.31
CA PHE A 603 7.09 -24.58 9.54
C PHE A 603 8.09 -24.99 8.45
N ARG A 604 7.71 -24.80 7.19
CA ARG A 604 8.47 -25.28 6.02
C ARG A 604 8.67 -24.17 5.01
N ALA A 605 9.85 -24.14 4.40
CA ALA A 605 10.17 -23.29 3.26
C ALA A 605 10.38 -24.13 2.00
N PHE A 606 9.73 -23.70 0.92
CA PHE A 606 9.79 -24.27 -0.42
C PHE A 606 10.54 -23.26 -1.29
N THR A 607 11.76 -23.59 -1.68
CA THR A 607 12.62 -22.65 -2.42
C THR A 607 13.26 -23.30 -3.64
N HIS A 608 13.48 -22.50 -4.68
CA HIS A 608 14.23 -22.89 -5.87
C HIS A 608 15.67 -23.30 -5.52
N ARG A 609 16.33 -22.61 -4.58
CA ARG A 609 17.67 -22.97 -4.06
C ARG A 609 17.78 -24.44 -3.63
N HIS A 610 16.74 -24.96 -2.97
CA HIS A 610 16.72 -26.32 -2.45
C HIS A 610 16.07 -27.32 -3.43
N ARG A 611 15.79 -26.89 -4.67
CA ARG A 611 15.10 -27.68 -5.71
C ARG A 611 13.72 -28.19 -5.26
N CYS A 612 13.07 -27.43 -4.38
CA CYS A 612 11.75 -27.72 -3.84
C CYS A 612 10.85 -26.48 -3.91
N ALA A 613 10.84 -25.82 -5.08
CA ALA A 613 9.88 -24.75 -5.33
C ALA A 613 8.44 -25.29 -5.39
N ARG A 614 7.47 -24.41 -5.16
CA ARG A 614 6.05 -24.77 -5.13
C ARG A 614 5.36 -24.26 -6.38
N THR A 615 4.72 -25.16 -7.11
CA THR A 615 3.82 -24.83 -8.21
C THR A 615 2.48 -24.36 -7.62
N VAL A 616 2.02 -23.19 -8.05
CA VAL A 616 0.78 -22.54 -7.61
C VAL A 616 -0.14 -22.37 -8.80
N TRP A 617 -1.40 -22.82 -8.65
CA TRP A 617 -2.48 -22.53 -9.58
C TRP A 617 -3.33 -21.45 -8.97
N ARG A 618 -3.55 -20.36 -9.72
CA ARG A 618 -4.57 -19.36 -9.43
C ARG A 618 -5.63 -19.48 -10.51
N TYR A 619 -6.82 -19.93 -10.16
CA TYR A 619 -7.86 -20.21 -11.14
C TYR A 619 -9.24 -19.79 -10.64
N ALA A 620 -10.14 -19.53 -11.57
CA ALA A 620 -11.51 -19.17 -11.30
C ALA A 620 -12.42 -19.85 -12.33
N GLY A 621 -13.40 -20.62 -11.86
CA GLY A 621 -14.47 -21.16 -12.70
C GLY A 621 -15.66 -20.18 -12.81
N GLU A 622 -15.73 -19.22 -11.90
CA GLU A 622 -16.87 -18.34 -11.71
C GLU A 622 -16.44 -16.88 -11.50
N PHE A 623 -17.35 -15.97 -11.81
CA PHE A 623 -17.19 -14.53 -11.60
C PHE A 623 -18.51 -13.90 -11.17
N GLU A 624 -18.40 -12.78 -10.45
CA GLU A 624 -19.53 -11.96 -10.04
C GLU A 624 -19.56 -10.67 -10.84
N VAL A 625 -20.77 -10.23 -11.17
CA VAL A 625 -21.04 -8.96 -11.84
C VAL A 625 -22.00 -8.14 -10.98
N GLU A 626 -21.60 -6.92 -10.65
CA GLU A 626 -22.43 -5.93 -9.97
C GLU A 626 -23.05 -4.98 -11.02
N ARG A 627 -24.37 -5.05 -11.19
CA ARG A 627 -25.14 -4.25 -12.15
C ARG A 627 -25.96 -3.20 -11.41
N ASN A 628 -25.67 -1.93 -11.69
CA ASN A 628 -26.45 -0.78 -11.20
C ASN A 628 -27.64 -0.41 -12.12
N SER A 629 -28.21 -1.40 -12.84
CA SER A 629 -29.33 -1.21 -13.76
C SER A 629 -30.60 -1.83 -13.18
N GLY A 630 -31.73 -1.12 -13.21
CA GLY A 630 -32.99 -1.53 -12.58
C GLY A 630 -33.71 -2.77 -13.16
N ASP A 631 -33.12 -3.47 -14.13
CA ASP A 631 -33.74 -4.60 -14.86
C ASP A 631 -33.29 -5.99 -14.37
N GLY A 632 -32.69 -6.12 -13.17
CA GLY A 632 -32.33 -7.44 -12.64
C GLY A 632 -31.71 -7.42 -11.24
N PRO A 633 -31.38 -8.60 -10.67
CA PRO A 633 -30.66 -8.68 -9.41
C PRO A 633 -29.32 -7.92 -9.54
N PRO A 634 -29.00 -7.05 -8.58
CA PRO A 634 -27.84 -6.16 -8.67
C PRO A 634 -26.50 -6.89 -8.56
N ILE A 635 -26.47 -8.11 -8.03
CA ILE A 635 -25.29 -8.98 -8.09
C ILE A 635 -25.73 -10.32 -8.69
N THR A 636 -24.97 -10.79 -9.67
CA THR A 636 -25.17 -12.13 -10.25
C THR A 636 -23.84 -12.85 -10.36
N GLN A 637 -23.87 -14.16 -10.12
CA GLN A 637 -22.74 -15.05 -10.27
C GLN A 637 -22.90 -15.87 -11.55
N HIS A 638 -21.82 -16.01 -12.30
CA HIS A 638 -21.78 -16.64 -13.62
C HIS A 638 -20.60 -17.59 -13.70
N SER A 639 -20.80 -18.72 -14.37
CA SER A 639 -19.72 -19.67 -14.67
C SER A 639 -19.07 -19.39 -16.03
N VAL A 640 -17.85 -19.86 -16.24
CA VAL A 640 -17.23 -19.87 -17.57
C VAL A 640 -17.37 -21.25 -18.20
N THR A 641 -17.77 -21.29 -19.46
CA THR A 641 -17.90 -22.56 -20.20
C THR A 641 -17.12 -22.54 -21.51
N LEU A 642 -16.63 -23.72 -21.90
CA LEU A 642 -16.03 -23.99 -23.20
C LEU A 642 -16.78 -25.15 -23.85
N HIS A 643 -17.42 -24.91 -25.00
CA HIS A 643 -18.26 -25.90 -25.67
C HIS A 643 -19.32 -26.53 -24.73
N SER A 644 -19.97 -25.68 -23.92
CA SER A 644 -20.97 -26.05 -22.90
C SER A 644 -20.47 -26.93 -21.74
N HIS A 645 -19.16 -27.06 -21.55
CA HIS A 645 -18.56 -27.69 -20.37
C HIS A 645 -17.92 -26.63 -19.48
N ALA A 646 -17.96 -26.81 -18.16
CA ALA A 646 -17.30 -25.91 -17.22
C ALA A 646 -15.79 -25.85 -17.48
N VAL A 647 -15.20 -24.66 -17.41
CA VAL A 647 -13.76 -24.44 -17.59
C VAL A 647 -13.26 -23.45 -16.57
N ASN A 648 -12.09 -23.72 -15.99
CA ASN A 648 -11.40 -22.79 -15.10
C ASN A 648 -10.48 -21.88 -15.91
N VAL A 649 -10.55 -20.58 -15.65
CA VAL A 649 -9.66 -19.57 -16.25
C VAL A 649 -8.65 -19.15 -15.20
N GLY A 650 -7.36 -19.18 -15.52
CA GLY A 650 -6.33 -18.93 -14.52
C GLY A 650 -4.92 -18.89 -15.07
N PHE A 651 -3.95 -19.10 -14.19
CA PHE A 651 -2.54 -19.22 -14.53
C PHE A 651 -1.80 -20.11 -13.53
N ILE A 652 -0.64 -20.63 -13.96
CA ILE A 652 0.25 -21.46 -13.16
C ILE A 652 1.63 -20.80 -13.04
N MET A 653 2.27 -20.92 -11.88
CA MET A 653 3.62 -20.41 -11.64
C MET A 653 4.37 -21.24 -10.60
N ASP A 654 5.68 -21.40 -10.78
CA ASP A 654 6.57 -21.98 -9.77
C ASP A 654 7.20 -20.88 -8.94
N VAL A 655 6.91 -20.85 -7.64
CA VAL A 655 7.29 -19.76 -6.72
C VAL A 655 7.96 -20.31 -5.46
N ASP A 656 8.69 -19.42 -4.78
CA ASP A 656 9.12 -19.70 -3.43
C ASP A 656 7.97 -19.42 -2.46
N SER A 657 7.85 -20.25 -1.42
CA SER A 657 6.76 -20.13 -0.46
C SER A 657 7.12 -20.69 0.91
N LEU A 658 6.35 -20.28 1.91
CA LEU A 658 6.29 -20.85 3.24
C LEU A 658 4.98 -21.61 3.40
N ALA A 659 5.03 -22.70 4.15
CA ALA A 659 3.83 -23.33 4.68
C ALA A 659 3.97 -23.47 6.20
N LEU A 660 2.92 -23.07 6.91
CA LEU A 660 2.80 -23.26 8.34
C LEU A 660 1.59 -24.15 8.62
N THR A 661 1.82 -25.14 9.47
CA THR A 661 0.75 -25.93 10.07
C THR A 661 0.43 -25.30 11.42
N VAL A 662 -0.75 -24.68 11.51
CA VAL A 662 -1.20 -23.90 12.65
C VAL A 662 -2.27 -24.66 13.40
N ARG A 663 -2.21 -24.64 14.74
CA ARG A 663 -3.27 -25.09 15.64
C ARG A 663 -4.00 -23.85 16.15
N PRO A 664 -5.18 -23.51 15.60
CA PRO A 664 -5.96 -22.40 16.13
C PRO A 664 -6.30 -22.66 17.60
N ALA A 665 -6.14 -21.64 18.44
CA ALA A 665 -6.50 -21.74 19.85
C ALA A 665 -8.02 -21.85 20.00
N ASP A 666 -8.48 -22.79 20.82
CA ASP A 666 -9.88 -22.82 21.26
C ASP A 666 -10.09 -21.71 22.30
N ILE A 667 -10.63 -20.57 21.86
CA ILE A 667 -10.90 -19.41 22.70
C ILE A 667 -12.18 -19.69 23.50
N VAL A 668 -12.06 -20.46 24.58
CA VAL A 668 -13.18 -20.84 25.45
C VAL A 668 -13.55 -19.74 26.45
N SER A 669 -12.61 -18.84 26.78
CA SER A 669 -12.83 -17.72 27.71
C SER A 669 -11.98 -16.51 27.31
N PRO A 670 -12.45 -15.71 26.33
CA PRO A 670 -11.73 -14.51 25.90
C PRO A 670 -11.59 -13.50 27.06
N SER A 671 -10.52 -12.70 27.04
CA SER A 671 -10.44 -11.54 27.93
C SER A 671 -11.58 -10.57 27.64
N ALA A 672 -11.97 -9.76 28.64
CA ALA A 672 -13.06 -8.79 28.48
C ALA A 672 -12.85 -7.87 27.27
N SER A 673 -11.63 -7.40 27.05
CA SER A 673 -11.26 -6.55 25.91
C SER A 673 -11.36 -7.29 24.57
N LEU A 674 -10.95 -8.56 24.50
CA LEU A 674 -11.08 -9.35 23.28
C LEU A 674 -12.56 -9.62 22.98
N LEU A 675 -13.36 -9.94 24.00
CA LEU A 675 -14.79 -10.19 23.85
C LEU A 675 -15.55 -8.94 23.36
N GLN A 676 -15.25 -7.78 23.94
CA GLN A 676 -15.80 -6.47 23.51
C GLN A 676 -15.60 -6.23 22.01
N SER A 677 -14.40 -6.52 21.52
CA SER A 677 -14.03 -6.38 20.11
C SER A 677 -14.67 -7.44 19.20
N LEU A 678 -14.69 -8.71 19.62
CA LEU A 678 -15.28 -9.79 18.84
C LEU A 678 -16.79 -9.61 18.65
N ARG A 679 -17.51 -9.12 19.66
CA ARG A 679 -18.97 -8.87 19.60
C ARG A 679 -19.36 -7.90 18.50
N VAL A 680 -18.66 -6.78 18.40
CA VAL A 680 -18.92 -5.76 17.36
C VAL A 680 -18.49 -6.27 15.99
N ALA A 681 -17.31 -6.88 15.90
CA ALA A 681 -16.81 -7.43 14.65
C ALA A 681 -17.69 -8.57 14.10
N ARG A 682 -18.27 -9.40 14.98
CA ARG A 682 -19.20 -10.48 14.59
C ARG A 682 -20.52 -9.93 14.07
N MET A 683 -21.10 -8.93 14.74
CA MET A 683 -22.31 -8.27 14.24
C MET A 683 -22.05 -7.65 12.86
N GLU A 684 -20.93 -6.96 12.67
CA GLU A 684 -20.51 -6.40 11.38
C GLU A 684 -20.40 -7.51 10.31
N PHE A 685 -19.73 -8.62 10.64
CA PHE A 685 -19.58 -9.76 9.74
C PHE A 685 -20.93 -10.34 9.30
N LEU A 686 -21.86 -10.57 10.24
CA LEU A 686 -23.17 -11.14 9.95
C LEU A 686 -24.01 -10.22 9.06
N ILE A 687 -23.98 -8.90 9.30
CA ILE A 687 -24.71 -7.94 8.47
C ILE A 687 -24.06 -7.80 7.08
N ARG A 688 -22.72 -7.81 7.01
CA ARG A 688 -21.98 -7.61 5.76
C ARG A 688 -21.99 -8.83 4.86
N ASN A 689 -21.92 -10.04 5.41
CA ASN A 689 -21.69 -11.28 4.66
C ASN A 689 -22.84 -12.29 4.79
N GLY A 690 -23.87 -12.00 5.60
CA GLY A 690 -25.00 -12.91 5.78
C GLY A 690 -25.71 -13.22 4.46
N PRO A 691 -25.93 -14.50 4.10
CA PRO A 691 -26.43 -14.87 2.77
C PRO A 691 -27.84 -14.31 2.52
N HIS A 692 -28.76 -14.46 3.47
CA HIS A 692 -30.12 -13.93 3.35
C HIS A 692 -30.16 -12.40 3.25
N LEU A 693 -29.37 -11.70 4.08
CA LEU A 693 -29.31 -10.24 4.01
C LEU A 693 -28.62 -9.75 2.71
N SER A 694 -27.69 -10.54 2.15
CA SER A 694 -27.07 -10.26 0.85
C SER A 694 -28.08 -10.33 -0.29
N GLU A 695 -29.07 -11.22 -0.22
CA GLU A 695 -30.14 -11.32 -1.20
C GLU A 695 -31.13 -10.15 -1.07
N LEU A 696 -31.48 -9.76 0.17
CA LEU A 696 -32.43 -8.68 0.45
C LEU A 696 -31.84 -7.29 0.20
N VAL A 697 -30.58 -7.07 0.56
CA VAL A 697 -29.86 -5.80 0.42
C VAL A 697 -28.52 -6.07 -0.26
N PRO A 698 -28.49 -6.13 -1.60
CA PRO A 698 -27.29 -6.61 -2.29
C PRO A 698 -26.09 -5.68 -2.21
N SER A 699 -26.32 -4.37 -2.15
CA SER A 699 -25.26 -3.39 -1.93
C SER A 699 -24.53 -3.69 -0.61
N ARG A 700 -23.27 -4.16 -0.72
CA ARG A 700 -22.39 -4.38 0.44
C ARG A 700 -22.19 -3.08 1.21
N PHE A 701 -22.06 -1.97 0.48
CA PHE A 701 -21.92 -0.64 1.04
C PHE A 701 -23.12 -0.27 1.92
N THR A 702 -24.35 -0.47 1.44
CA THR A 702 -25.57 -0.20 2.21
C THR A 702 -25.65 -1.07 3.46
N ARG A 703 -25.23 -2.34 3.38
CA ARG A 703 -25.17 -3.23 4.55
C ARG A 703 -24.15 -2.79 5.61
N GLU A 704 -22.97 -2.33 5.19
CA GLU A 704 -21.98 -1.74 6.10
C GLU A 704 -22.58 -0.53 6.86
N TRP A 705 -23.42 0.28 6.19
CA TRP A 705 -24.14 1.37 6.84
C TRP A 705 -25.23 0.92 7.79
N LEU A 706 -26.04 -0.09 7.42
CA LEU A 706 -27.07 -0.64 8.29
C LEU A 706 -26.47 -1.11 9.63
N HIS A 707 -25.28 -1.71 9.60
CA HIS A 707 -24.54 -2.07 10.81
C HIS A 707 -24.21 -0.85 11.69
N GLN A 708 -23.58 0.19 11.13
CA GLN A 708 -23.17 1.36 11.90
C GLN A 708 -24.37 2.12 12.49
N VAL A 709 -25.44 2.27 11.72
CA VAL A 709 -26.67 2.95 12.15
C VAL A 709 -27.37 2.15 13.26
N LEU A 710 -27.51 0.84 13.09
CA LEU A 710 -28.13 -0.03 14.10
C LEU A 710 -27.34 0.00 15.42
N LEU A 711 -26.02 -0.14 15.34
CA LEU A 711 -25.14 -0.06 16.52
C LEU A 711 -25.30 1.30 17.24
N SER A 712 -25.39 2.40 16.48
CA SER A 712 -25.59 3.74 17.04
C SER A 712 -26.91 3.85 17.81
N VAL A 713 -28.02 3.39 17.21
CA VAL A 713 -29.34 3.40 17.86
C VAL A 713 -29.32 2.57 19.15
N LEU A 714 -28.75 1.37 19.12
CA LEU A 714 -28.72 0.49 20.28
C LEU A 714 -27.91 1.10 21.43
N ILE A 715 -26.76 1.71 21.16
CA ILE A 715 -25.92 2.35 22.19
C ILE A 715 -26.61 3.57 22.79
N VAL A 716 -27.22 4.43 21.97
CA VAL A 716 -27.90 5.65 22.43
C VAL A 716 -29.08 5.32 23.35
N HIS A 717 -29.85 4.29 23.00
CA HIS A 717 -31.05 3.89 23.74
C HIS A 717 -30.78 2.84 24.84
N SER A 718 -29.53 2.47 25.10
CA SER A 718 -29.15 1.54 26.18
C SER A 718 -28.46 2.23 27.37
N GLN A 719 -28.40 3.56 27.43
CA GLN A 719 -27.79 4.27 28.56
C GLN A 719 -28.39 3.89 29.93
N SER A 720 -29.67 3.52 29.97
CA SER A 720 -30.41 3.17 31.20
C SER A 720 -30.69 1.67 31.37
N GLY A 721 -30.20 0.80 30.48
CA GLY A 721 -30.56 -0.63 30.43
C GLY A 721 -29.53 -1.49 29.68
N SER A 722 -29.89 -2.73 29.35
CA SER A 722 -29.02 -3.61 28.53
C SER A 722 -29.38 -3.51 27.04
N LEU A 723 -28.41 -3.78 26.15
CA LEU A 723 -28.62 -3.81 24.69
C LEU A 723 -29.76 -4.77 24.29
N GLU A 724 -29.84 -5.93 24.94
CA GLU A 724 -30.89 -6.93 24.73
C GLU A 724 -32.28 -6.37 25.07
N GLN A 725 -32.42 -5.76 26.25
CA GLN A 725 -33.69 -5.17 26.68
C GLN A 725 -34.11 -4.06 25.73
N THR A 726 -33.20 -3.17 25.35
CA THR A 726 -33.47 -2.08 24.40
C THR A 726 -33.98 -2.63 23.07
N LEU A 727 -33.29 -3.61 22.47
CA LEU A 727 -33.73 -4.17 21.19
C LEU A 727 -35.08 -4.88 21.31
N SER A 728 -35.33 -5.60 22.39
CA SER A 728 -36.59 -6.32 22.61
C SER A 728 -37.82 -5.40 22.80
N GLN A 729 -37.63 -4.19 23.34
CA GLN A 729 -38.69 -3.23 23.60
C GLN A 729 -39.06 -2.37 22.38
N LEU A 730 -38.14 -2.23 21.42
CA LEU A 730 -38.36 -1.46 20.20
C LEU A 730 -39.20 -2.28 19.21
N SER A 731 -40.33 -1.76 18.75
CA SER A 731 -41.03 -2.29 17.58
C SER A 731 -40.23 -2.02 16.30
N ASP A 732 -40.48 -2.78 15.23
CA ASP A 732 -39.79 -2.57 13.94
C ASP A 732 -40.06 -1.17 13.37
N ASP A 733 -41.29 -0.65 13.51
CA ASP A 733 -41.61 0.71 13.10
C ASP A 733 -40.81 1.75 13.89
N ARG A 734 -40.67 1.57 15.21
CA ARG A 734 -39.89 2.48 16.05
C ARG A 734 -38.40 2.39 15.74
N LEU A 735 -37.88 1.18 15.56
CA LEU A 735 -36.48 0.94 15.21
C LEU A 735 -36.16 1.57 13.85
N ARG A 736 -37.04 1.44 12.85
CA ARG A 736 -36.91 2.11 11.55
C ARG A 736 -36.76 3.62 11.70
N THR A 737 -37.67 4.27 12.46
CA THR A 737 -37.60 5.72 12.68
C THR A 737 -36.28 6.12 13.31
N LEU A 738 -35.87 5.43 14.38
CA LEU A 738 -34.62 5.73 15.08
C LEU A 738 -33.39 5.52 14.22
N MET A 739 -33.37 4.48 13.37
CA MET A 739 -32.28 4.24 12.43
C MET A 739 -32.20 5.34 11.37
N LEU A 740 -33.33 5.80 10.84
CA LEU A 740 -33.33 6.91 9.88
C LEU A 740 -32.90 8.23 10.53
N ASP A 741 -33.34 8.50 11.75
CA ASP A 741 -32.94 9.70 12.50
C ASP A 741 -31.44 9.65 12.82
N ALA A 742 -30.92 8.51 13.29
CA ALA A 742 -29.49 8.32 13.49
C ALA A 742 -28.69 8.44 12.19
N ALA A 743 -29.19 7.93 11.06
CA ALA A 743 -28.54 8.10 9.77
C ALA A 743 -28.47 9.59 9.35
N ARG A 744 -29.55 10.36 9.60
CA ARG A 744 -29.59 11.81 9.35
C ARG A 744 -28.66 12.58 10.28
N GLU A 745 -28.59 12.26 11.56
CA GLU A 745 -27.77 13.02 12.51
C GLU A 745 -26.28 12.64 12.46
N VAL A 746 -25.95 11.36 12.29
CA VAL A 746 -24.56 10.88 12.24
C VAL A 746 -23.90 11.23 10.89
N PHE A 747 -24.67 11.27 9.80
CA PHE A 747 -24.12 11.42 8.44
C PHE A 747 -24.66 12.62 7.65
N GLY A 748 -25.75 13.27 8.09
CA GLY A 748 -26.38 14.39 7.39
C GLY A 748 -25.86 15.78 7.78
N VAL A 749 -24.54 15.94 7.96
CA VAL A 749 -23.95 17.30 7.98
C VAL A 749 -23.65 17.73 6.55
N LEU A 750 -24.73 18.14 5.89
CA LEU A 750 -24.90 19.13 4.82
C LEU A 750 -26.33 19.04 4.22
N ALA A 751 -27.34 18.62 5.00
CA ALA A 751 -28.74 18.88 4.62
C ALA A 751 -28.99 20.38 4.74
N LEU A 752 -28.78 21.08 3.63
CA LEU A 752 -29.12 22.49 3.45
C LEU A 752 -30.65 22.62 3.50
N GLY A 753 -31.13 23.35 4.50
CA GLY A 753 -32.54 23.33 4.90
C GLY A 753 -33.47 24.21 4.06
N ASP A 754 -34.75 24.16 4.44
CA ASP A 754 -35.61 25.33 4.50
C ASP A 754 -36.18 25.42 5.94
N PRO A 755 -35.87 26.47 6.72
CA PRO A 755 -36.49 26.69 8.03
C PRO A 755 -37.90 27.30 7.97
N ASP A 756 -38.33 27.83 6.81
CA ASP A 756 -39.56 28.64 6.72
C ASP A 756 -40.52 28.23 5.56
N GLY A 757 -40.32 27.07 4.94
CA GLY A 757 -41.24 26.48 3.96
C GLY A 757 -42.08 25.36 4.55
N GLU A 758 -43.37 25.28 4.23
CA GLU A 758 -44.25 24.16 4.58
C GLU A 758 -43.56 22.80 4.30
N CYS A 759 -43.70 21.84 5.23
CA CYS A 759 -43.10 20.50 5.21
C CYS A 759 -43.49 19.62 4.01
N ASP A 760 -43.18 20.05 2.78
CA ASP A 760 -43.17 19.19 1.61
C ASP A 760 -41.76 18.65 1.42
N HIS A 761 -41.57 17.40 1.87
CA HIS A 761 -40.49 16.46 1.53
C HIS A 761 -39.27 17.06 0.83
N ALA A 762 -38.32 17.60 1.58
CA ALA A 762 -36.93 17.70 1.11
C ALA A 762 -36.46 16.26 0.85
N ASP A 763 -36.23 15.91 -0.42
CA ASP A 763 -35.76 14.57 -0.81
C ASP A 763 -34.53 14.19 0.03
N ASP A 764 -34.67 13.13 0.85
CA ASP A 764 -33.59 12.59 1.67
C ASP A 764 -32.35 12.34 0.78
N ALA A 765 -31.16 12.76 1.23
CA ALA A 765 -29.90 12.54 0.50
C ALA A 765 -29.74 11.05 0.10
N GLY A 766 -29.14 10.76 -1.06
CA GLY A 766 -29.18 9.43 -1.69
C GLY A 766 -28.87 8.25 -0.76
N LEU A 767 -27.91 8.39 0.17
CA LEU A 767 -27.60 7.34 1.14
C LEU A 767 -28.74 7.06 2.12
N ILE A 768 -29.40 8.11 2.63
CA ILE A 768 -30.54 7.97 3.54
C ILE A 768 -31.72 7.34 2.79
N ALA A 769 -31.92 7.72 1.52
CA ALA A 769 -32.91 7.09 0.66
C ALA A 769 -32.64 5.58 0.47
N ASP A 770 -31.39 5.19 0.23
CA ASP A 770 -31.00 3.78 0.10
C ASP A 770 -31.17 2.99 1.41
N ILE A 771 -30.81 3.58 2.55
CA ILE A 771 -31.04 2.98 3.87
C ILE A 771 -32.54 2.83 4.12
N SER A 772 -33.34 3.86 3.81
CA SER A 772 -34.80 3.83 3.93
C SER A 772 -35.42 2.74 3.05
N ALA A 773 -34.98 2.65 1.78
CA ALA A 773 -35.40 1.60 0.86
C ALA A 773 -35.01 0.21 1.36
N ALA A 774 -33.79 0.02 1.85
CA ALA A 774 -33.33 -1.24 2.42
C ALA A 774 -34.14 -1.64 3.67
N LEU A 775 -34.41 -0.70 4.58
CA LEU A 775 -35.22 -0.95 5.78
C LEU A 775 -36.70 -1.20 5.46
N ALA A 776 -37.18 -0.79 4.28
CA ALA A 776 -38.54 -1.08 3.82
C ALA A 776 -38.71 -2.51 3.27
N VAL A 777 -37.61 -3.22 2.96
CA VAL A 777 -37.66 -4.59 2.44
C VAL A 777 -38.10 -5.57 3.55
N PRO A 778 -39.16 -6.37 3.34
CA PRO A 778 -39.60 -7.38 4.31
C PRO A 778 -38.48 -8.38 4.62
N GLY A 779 -38.29 -8.71 5.91
CA GLY A 779 -37.26 -9.65 6.38
C GLY A 779 -35.96 -8.99 6.84
N VAL A 780 -35.65 -7.76 6.40
CA VAL A 780 -34.40 -7.07 6.79
C VAL A 780 -34.30 -6.86 8.30
N PHE A 781 -35.37 -6.44 8.98
CA PHE A 781 -35.37 -6.29 10.45
C PHE A 781 -35.15 -7.61 11.19
N ALA A 782 -35.62 -8.73 10.66
CA ALA A 782 -35.40 -10.04 11.28
C ALA A 782 -33.91 -10.40 11.25
N GLU A 783 -33.25 -10.21 10.10
CA GLU A 783 -31.81 -10.42 9.95
C GLU A 783 -30.98 -9.46 10.81
N LEU A 784 -31.35 -8.16 10.82
CA LEU A 784 -30.67 -7.16 11.64
C LEU A 784 -30.77 -7.47 13.14
N ARG A 785 -31.95 -7.87 13.62
CA ARG A 785 -32.16 -8.28 15.01
C ARG A 785 -31.40 -9.55 15.34
N SER A 786 -31.34 -10.50 14.42
CA SER A 786 -30.57 -11.74 14.58
C SER A 786 -29.08 -11.43 14.73
N ALA A 787 -28.52 -10.60 13.85
CA ALA A 787 -27.12 -10.20 13.90
C ALA A 787 -26.78 -9.39 15.17
N ALA A 788 -27.69 -8.52 15.63
CA ALA A 788 -27.48 -7.72 16.84
C ALA A 788 -27.33 -8.56 18.12
N LYS A 789 -27.84 -9.80 18.16
CA LYS A 789 -27.64 -10.73 19.29
C LYS A 789 -26.17 -11.00 19.58
N ALA A 790 -25.31 -10.89 18.56
CA ALA A 790 -23.86 -11.03 18.74
C ALA A 790 -23.26 -10.00 19.70
N LEU A 791 -23.96 -8.89 20.01
CA LEU A 791 -23.47 -7.86 20.93
C LEU A 791 -23.51 -8.27 22.40
N TRP A 792 -24.29 -9.29 22.78
CA TRP A 792 -24.37 -9.78 24.16
C TRP A 792 -24.26 -11.30 24.27
N ALA A 793 -24.30 -12.02 23.15
CA ALA A 793 -23.98 -13.44 23.13
C ALA A 793 -22.49 -13.68 23.48
N ASP A 794 -22.23 -14.85 24.07
CA ASP A 794 -20.87 -15.37 24.21
C ASP A 794 -20.51 -16.21 22.97
N PRO A 795 -19.22 -16.30 22.61
CA PRO A 795 -18.79 -17.08 21.46
C PRO A 795 -19.21 -18.55 21.60
N ASP A 796 -19.96 -19.05 20.63
CA ASP A 796 -20.41 -20.43 20.52
C ASP A 796 -19.69 -21.17 19.37
N GLU A 797 -20.16 -22.37 19.04
CA GLU A 797 -19.60 -23.17 17.93
C GLU A 797 -19.74 -22.47 16.57
N ASP A 798 -20.78 -21.64 16.38
CA ASP A 798 -21.02 -20.90 15.12
C ASP A 798 -20.01 -19.75 14.93
N TRP A 799 -19.45 -19.21 16.03
CA TRP A 799 -18.38 -18.22 15.96
C TRP A 799 -17.03 -18.84 15.62
N ARG A 800 -16.84 -20.12 15.96
CA ARG A 800 -15.54 -20.79 15.94
C ARG A 800 -14.86 -20.71 14.57
N ALA A 801 -15.58 -21.04 13.49
CA ALA A 801 -15.03 -20.99 12.14
C ALA A 801 -14.57 -19.56 11.75
N TRP A 802 -15.37 -18.55 12.10
CA TRP A 802 -15.04 -17.14 11.83
C TRP A 802 -13.86 -16.65 12.66
N ILE A 803 -13.81 -16.99 13.95
CA ILE A 803 -12.67 -16.68 14.83
C ILE A 803 -11.40 -17.35 14.32
N HIS A 804 -11.47 -18.61 13.86
CA HIS A 804 -10.33 -19.32 13.31
C HIS A 804 -9.78 -18.64 12.05
N GLU A 805 -10.64 -18.23 11.11
CA GLU A 805 -10.19 -17.48 9.93
C GLU A 805 -9.53 -16.15 10.32
N ARG A 806 -10.11 -15.44 11.30
CA ARG A 806 -9.55 -14.20 11.84
C ARG A 806 -8.19 -14.42 12.52
N TYR A 807 -8.05 -15.50 13.28
CA TYR A 807 -6.82 -15.92 13.95
C TYR A 807 -5.71 -16.20 12.93
N LEU A 808 -6.02 -16.99 11.90
CA LEU A 808 -5.08 -17.35 10.84
C LEU A 808 -4.67 -16.12 10.02
N THR A 809 -5.62 -15.24 9.68
CA THR A 809 -5.31 -13.99 8.99
C THR A 809 -4.39 -13.10 9.81
N THR A 810 -4.64 -13.00 11.12
CA THR A 810 -3.83 -12.20 12.05
C THR A 810 -2.39 -12.73 12.13
N LEU A 811 -2.22 -14.05 12.29
CA LEU A 811 -0.89 -14.67 12.30
C LEU A 811 -0.16 -14.50 10.98
N ALA A 812 -0.83 -14.78 9.87
CA ALA A 812 -0.22 -14.69 8.55
C ALA A 812 0.23 -13.26 8.22
N SER A 813 -0.58 -12.26 8.59
CA SER A 813 -0.23 -10.84 8.42
C SER A 813 0.96 -10.45 9.31
N ALA A 814 1.03 -10.95 10.55
CA ALA A 814 2.17 -10.71 11.44
C ALA A 814 3.45 -11.36 10.94
N ILE A 815 3.36 -12.54 10.33
CA ILE A 815 4.50 -13.20 9.69
C ILE A 815 5.01 -12.36 8.52
N VAL A 816 4.13 -11.85 7.64
CA VAL A 816 4.55 -10.98 6.53
C VAL A 816 5.24 -9.72 7.04
N GLU A 817 4.72 -9.09 8.08
CA GLU A 817 5.36 -7.91 8.72
C GLU A 817 6.73 -8.25 9.34
N ALA A 818 6.84 -9.42 9.98
CA ALA A 818 8.10 -9.91 10.52
C ALA A 818 9.13 -10.22 9.43
N VAL A 819 8.70 -10.75 8.28
CA VAL A 819 9.54 -10.95 7.10
C VAL A 819 10.08 -9.61 6.58
N GLN A 820 9.21 -8.60 6.45
CA GLN A 820 9.61 -7.25 6.04
C GLN A 820 10.65 -6.64 7.00
N SER A 821 10.46 -6.84 8.30
CA SER A 821 11.36 -6.33 9.33
C SER A 821 12.70 -7.08 9.39
N LEU A 822 12.70 -8.39 9.12
CA LEU A 822 13.92 -9.20 9.10
C LEU A 822 14.75 -8.93 7.84
N CYS A 823 14.09 -8.76 6.69
CA CYS A 823 14.70 -8.61 5.37
C CYS A 823 14.28 -7.27 4.72
N PRO A 824 14.74 -6.11 5.25
CA PRO A 824 14.32 -4.78 4.79
C PRO A 824 14.73 -4.47 3.34
N GLU A 825 15.68 -5.21 2.77
CA GLU A 825 16.09 -5.11 1.37
C GLU A 825 15.09 -5.71 0.38
N VAL A 826 14.11 -6.48 0.84
CA VAL A 826 13.09 -7.07 -0.02
C VAL A 826 11.71 -6.52 0.33
N ASP A 827 10.86 -6.38 -0.68
CA ASP A 827 9.49 -5.91 -0.51
C ASP A 827 8.57 -7.10 -0.21
N ALA A 828 8.16 -7.22 1.06
CA ALA A 828 7.25 -8.27 1.51
C ALA A 828 5.79 -8.01 1.07
N THR A 829 5.47 -6.84 0.53
CA THR A 829 4.13 -6.56 -0.01
C THR A 829 3.82 -7.41 -1.25
N ASP A 830 4.82 -8.05 -1.86
CA ASP A 830 4.68 -9.03 -2.93
C ASP A 830 4.37 -10.46 -2.45
N LEU A 831 4.23 -10.68 -1.15
CA LEU A 831 3.78 -11.96 -0.59
C LEU A 831 2.25 -12.09 -0.66
N ARG A 832 1.77 -13.31 -0.92
CA ARG A 832 0.35 -13.67 -1.02
C ARG A 832 0.02 -14.73 0.03
N ILE A 833 -0.97 -14.42 0.87
CA ILE A 833 -1.43 -15.29 1.94
C ILE A 833 -2.61 -16.14 1.46
N ASP A 834 -2.50 -17.45 1.60
CA ASP A 834 -3.57 -18.40 1.37
C ASP A 834 -3.81 -19.22 2.63
N LEU A 835 -5.06 -19.23 3.07
CA LEU A 835 -5.52 -19.95 4.24
C LEU A 835 -6.37 -21.13 3.76
N SER A 836 -6.02 -22.33 4.19
CA SER A 836 -6.82 -23.54 3.97
C SER A 836 -7.04 -24.25 5.30
N VAL A 837 -8.28 -24.69 5.55
CA VAL A 837 -8.62 -25.51 6.72
C VAL A 837 -8.79 -26.93 6.22
N GLY A 838 -7.95 -27.85 6.70
CA GLY A 838 -7.85 -29.20 6.13
C GLY A 838 -9.18 -29.98 6.25
N PRO A 839 -9.68 -30.59 5.16
CA PRO A 839 -10.82 -31.49 5.23
C PRO A 839 -10.34 -32.88 5.69
N GLY A 840 -10.49 -33.18 6.99
CA GLY A 840 -10.48 -34.55 7.49
C GLY A 840 -9.13 -35.13 7.95
N SER A 841 -8.65 -34.71 9.12
CA SER A 841 -7.94 -35.55 10.12
C SER A 841 -7.69 -34.69 11.35
N ASP A 842 -8.37 -34.97 12.48
CA ASP A 842 -8.45 -34.18 13.72
C ASP A 842 -8.78 -32.67 13.52
N GLN A 843 -9.95 -32.25 14.01
CA GLN A 843 -10.61 -30.94 13.78
C GLN A 843 -9.85 -29.67 14.25
N HIS A 844 -8.53 -29.68 14.39
CA HIS A 844 -7.77 -28.62 15.07
C HIS A 844 -6.54 -28.10 14.32
N VAL A 845 -6.37 -28.43 13.03
CA VAL A 845 -5.19 -28.00 12.26
C VAL A 845 -5.58 -27.27 10.98
N ALA A 846 -4.97 -26.10 10.77
CA ALA A 846 -5.11 -25.29 9.59
C ALA A 846 -3.75 -25.07 8.91
N GLN A 847 -3.76 -24.84 7.60
CA GLN A 847 -2.56 -24.56 6.83
C GLN A 847 -2.58 -23.11 6.35
N VAL A 848 -1.48 -22.42 6.61
CA VAL A 848 -1.20 -21.05 6.16
C VAL A 848 -0.06 -21.12 5.16
N ASP A 849 -0.36 -20.78 3.92
CA ASP A 849 0.63 -20.72 2.84
C ASP A 849 0.93 -19.25 2.51
N ILE A 850 2.21 -18.89 2.46
CA ILE A 850 2.67 -17.55 2.11
C ILE A 850 3.59 -17.68 0.91
N SER A 851 3.16 -17.22 -0.25
CA SER A 851 3.86 -17.41 -1.53
C SER A 851 4.26 -16.09 -2.14
N GLU A 852 5.39 -16.06 -2.84
CA GLU A 852 5.75 -14.90 -3.66
C GLU A 852 4.85 -14.81 -4.91
N ASP A 853 4.55 -13.61 -5.37
CA ASP A 853 3.64 -13.37 -6.51
C ASP A 853 4.35 -13.42 -7.88
N GLN A 854 5.58 -13.95 -7.94
CA GLN A 854 6.38 -14.02 -9.18
C GLN A 854 7.14 -15.35 -9.31
N PRO A 855 7.23 -15.91 -10.53
CA PRO A 855 7.89 -17.17 -10.82
C PRO A 855 9.42 -17.10 -10.71
N GLY A 856 10.01 -18.17 -10.19
CA GLY A 856 11.44 -18.27 -9.91
C GLY A 856 11.89 -17.58 -8.61
N GLY A 857 10.95 -16.90 -7.96
CA GLY A 857 11.13 -16.22 -6.70
C GLY A 857 11.73 -14.81 -6.80
N LEU A 858 11.19 -13.91 -5.98
CA LEU A 858 11.70 -12.58 -5.65
C LEU A 858 12.88 -12.63 -4.65
N GLY A 859 13.14 -13.79 -4.07
CA GLY A 859 14.19 -13.98 -3.08
C GLY A 859 13.83 -13.44 -1.69
N VAL A 860 12.57 -13.08 -1.46
CA VAL A 860 12.04 -12.69 -0.13
C VAL A 860 12.13 -13.90 0.79
N ILE A 861 11.61 -15.05 0.33
CA ILE A 861 11.58 -16.29 1.11
C ILE A 861 12.99 -16.87 1.26
N GLU A 862 13.84 -16.77 0.24
CA GLU A 862 15.24 -17.19 0.37
C GLU A 862 16.00 -16.35 1.41
N ALA A 863 15.84 -15.01 1.39
CA ALA A 863 16.43 -14.12 2.38
C ALA A 863 15.90 -14.40 3.80
N LEU A 864 14.60 -14.67 3.92
CA LEU A 864 13.99 -15.09 5.18
C LEU A 864 14.63 -16.38 5.69
N VAL A 865 14.80 -17.40 4.85
CA VAL A 865 15.40 -18.68 5.28
C VAL A 865 16.82 -18.44 5.80
N ASP A 866 17.63 -17.64 5.10
CA ASP A 866 18.97 -17.29 5.55
C ASP A 866 18.96 -16.57 6.91
N GLY A 867 18.09 -15.57 7.09
CA GLY A 867 17.95 -14.83 8.34
C GLY A 867 17.37 -15.67 9.49
N TYR A 868 16.44 -16.58 9.18
CA TYR A 868 15.84 -17.49 10.15
C TYR A 868 16.86 -18.52 10.64
N VAL A 869 17.64 -19.13 9.75
CA VAL A 869 18.66 -20.11 10.13
C VAL A 869 19.74 -19.49 11.01
N GLU A 870 20.06 -18.20 10.81
CA GLU A 870 21.01 -17.47 11.66
C GLU A 870 20.48 -17.19 13.08
N ASP A 871 19.20 -16.83 13.21
CA ASP A 871 18.57 -16.52 14.50
C ASP A 871 17.03 -16.75 14.47
N PRO A 872 16.55 -17.97 14.73
CA PRO A 872 15.12 -18.28 14.76
C PRO A 872 14.35 -17.48 15.83
N ARG A 873 14.99 -17.20 16.97
CA ARG A 873 14.36 -16.46 18.08
C ARG A 873 14.10 -15.01 17.68
N ARG A 874 15.04 -14.38 16.98
CA ARG A 874 14.85 -13.02 16.43
C ARG A 874 13.64 -12.94 15.51
N PHE A 875 13.43 -13.93 14.63
CA PHE A 875 12.26 -13.92 13.75
C PHE A 875 10.94 -13.95 14.54
N TRP A 876 10.81 -14.85 15.51
CA TRP A 876 9.60 -14.92 16.34
C TRP A 876 9.42 -13.70 17.25
N ALA A 877 10.50 -13.08 17.72
CA ALA A 877 10.43 -11.80 18.42
C ALA A 877 9.93 -10.65 17.52
N LEU A 878 10.25 -10.68 16.21
CA LEU A 878 9.67 -9.75 15.23
C LEU A 878 8.18 -10.02 15.00
N VAL A 879 7.74 -11.29 14.99
CA VAL A 879 6.31 -11.65 14.95
C VAL A 879 5.59 -11.13 16.20
N GLU A 880 6.20 -11.26 17.39
CA GLU A 880 5.68 -10.68 18.64
C GLU A 880 5.60 -9.16 18.58
N THR A 881 6.60 -8.50 17.99
CA THR A 881 6.62 -7.05 17.80
C THR A 881 5.49 -6.60 16.86
N ALA A 882 5.27 -7.32 15.76
CA ALA A 882 4.17 -7.05 14.82
C ALA A 882 2.79 -7.24 15.45
N LEU A 883 2.67 -8.15 16.42
CA LEU A 883 1.45 -8.36 17.22
C LEU A 883 1.44 -7.55 18.53
N GLY A 884 2.42 -6.66 18.72
CA GLY A 884 2.49 -5.72 19.84
C GLY A 884 1.47 -4.59 19.72
N GLN A 885 1.47 -3.67 20.69
CA GLN A 885 0.67 -2.46 20.61
C GLN A 885 1.09 -1.60 19.41
N CYS A 886 0.14 -1.19 18.58
CA CYS A 886 0.43 -0.30 17.46
C CYS A 886 0.55 1.18 17.91
N ASP A 887 1.04 2.05 17.03
CA ASP A 887 1.20 3.48 17.33
C ASP A 887 -0.12 4.16 17.74
N GLY A 888 -1.25 3.77 17.15
CA GLY A 888 -2.57 4.30 17.54
C GLY A 888 -2.94 3.94 18.99
N GLU A 889 -2.65 2.72 19.42
CA GLU A 889 -2.87 2.30 20.81
C GLU A 889 -1.90 3.00 21.77
N ARG A 890 -0.64 3.18 21.36
CA ARG A 890 0.37 3.92 22.13
C ARG A 890 -0.02 5.39 22.29
N VAL A 891 -0.54 6.03 21.24
CA VAL A 891 -1.06 7.40 21.29
C VAL A 891 -2.25 7.48 22.25
N ASP A 892 -3.20 6.55 22.19
CA ASP A 892 -4.33 6.53 23.13
C ASP A 892 -3.86 6.42 24.58
N GLU A 893 -2.96 5.47 24.87
CA GLU A 893 -2.42 5.27 26.21
C GLU A 893 -1.64 6.50 26.70
N ASN A 894 -0.74 7.05 25.89
CA ASN A 894 0.08 8.20 26.25
C ASN A 894 -0.73 9.49 26.39
N MET A 895 -1.73 9.72 25.54
CA MET A 895 -2.59 10.90 25.64
C MET A 895 -3.46 10.87 26.91
N ARG A 896 -3.97 9.69 27.30
CA ARG A 896 -4.68 9.51 28.59
C ARG A 896 -3.79 9.80 29.78
N ARG A 897 -2.58 9.25 29.77
CA ARG A 897 -1.58 9.49 30.83
C ARG A 897 -1.20 10.97 30.89
N PHE A 898 -1.00 11.61 29.73
CA PHE A 898 -0.76 13.05 29.63
C PHE A 898 -1.87 13.86 30.30
N LEU A 899 -3.14 13.56 30.02
CA LEU A 899 -4.27 14.25 30.66
C LEU A 899 -4.24 14.12 32.19
N GLY A 900 -3.82 12.96 32.71
CA GLY A 900 -3.63 12.74 34.15
C GLY A 900 -2.53 13.61 34.77
N VAL A 901 -1.42 13.85 34.07
CA VAL A 901 -0.27 14.63 34.59
C VAL A 901 -0.23 16.09 34.12
N SER A 902 -1.08 16.48 33.16
CA SER A 902 -1.12 17.81 32.54
C SER A 902 -1.24 18.98 33.52
N SER A 903 -1.79 18.72 34.71
CA SER A 903 -1.98 19.71 35.76
C SER A 903 -0.85 19.78 36.80
N SER A 904 0.15 18.90 36.70
CA SER A 904 1.29 18.84 37.62
C SER A 904 2.44 19.73 37.15
N SER A 905 3.15 20.35 38.08
CA SER A 905 4.40 21.08 37.77
C SER A 905 5.55 20.07 37.64
N PRO A 906 6.48 20.23 36.66
CA PRO A 906 6.67 21.38 35.77
C PRO A 906 5.87 21.35 34.45
N ILE A 907 5.10 20.30 34.17
CA ILE A 907 4.37 20.11 32.90
C ILE A 907 3.36 21.24 32.65
N ALA A 908 2.57 21.61 33.66
CA ALA A 908 1.59 22.69 33.56
C ALA A 908 2.22 24.04 33.17
N ASP A 909 3.41 24.34 33.72
CA ASP A 909 4.14 25.58 33.45
C ASP A 909 4.62 25.63 31.99
N HIS A 910 5.08 24.50 31.46
CA HIS A 910 5.50 24.40 30.06
C HIS A 910 4.32 24.47 29.07
N ILE A 911 3.14 23.92 29.43
CA ILE A 911 1.93 24.06 28.62
C ILE A 911 1.52 25.53 28.49
N GLU A 912 1.59 26.29 29.58
CA GLU A 912 1.26 27.72 29.56
C GLU A 912 2.26 28.54 28.72
N GLN A 913 3.55 28.16 28.74
CA GLN A 913 4.56 28.74 27.85
C GLN A 913 4.25 28.51 26.38
N ILE A 914 3.76 27.33 26.00
CA ILE A 914 3.32 27.03 24.63
C ILE A 914 2.12 27.91 24.23
N ARG A 915 1.14 28.07 25.13
CA ARG A 915 -0.08 28.86 24.88
C ARG A 915 0.18 30.36 24.77
N SER A 916 1.16 30.86 25.51
CA SER A 916 1.53 32.28 25.54
C SER A 916 2.61 32.66 24.51
N ALA A 917 3.16 31.70 23.77
CA ALA A 917 4.16 31.97 22.75
C ALA A 917 3.57 32.84 21.61
N ASP A 918 4.22 33.97 21.35
CA ASP A 918 3.82 34.96 20.33
C ASP A 918 4.62 34.85 19.02
N ASN A 919 5.68 34.04 19.02
CA ASN A 919 6.56 33.83 17.89
C ASN A 919 7.04 32.37 17.79
N LEU A 920 7.52 31.99 16.60
CA LEU A 920 7.94 30.61 16.31
C LEU A 920 9.11 30.15 17.19
N ALA A 921 10.09 31.00 17.45
CA ALA A 921 11.26 30.64 18.26
C ALA A 921 10.87 30.29 19.70
N GLY A 922 10.03 31.11 20.34
CA GLY A 922 9.51 30.87 21.67
C GLY A 922 8.63 29.61 21.75
N LEU A 923 7.81 29.37 20.71
CA LEU A 923 7.01 28.15 20.60
C LEU A 923 7.90 26.89 20.52
N THR A 924 8.94 26.92 19.69
CA THR A 924 9.89 25.80 19.54
C THR A 924 10.62 25.49 20.84
N GLU A 925 11.08 26.52 21.56
CA GLU A 925 11.75 26.34 22.85
C GLU A 925 10.81 25.75 23.92
N ALA A 926 9.57 26.25 24.00
CA ALA A 926 8.57 25.76 24.94
C ALA A 926 8.23 24.28 24.70
N TRP A 927 8.10 23.87 23.42
CA TRP A 927 7.92 22.47 23.04
C TRP A 927 9.10 21.58 23.42
N GLN A 928 10.34 22.04 23.22
CA GLN A 928 11.52 21.28 23.63
C GLN A 928 11.53 21.02 25.14
N ARG A 929 11.22 22.03 25.96
CA ARG A 929 11.14 21.87 27.42
C ARG A 929 10.02 20.93 27.85
N LEU A 930 8.83 21.04 27.24
CA LEU A 930 7.72 20.14 27.51
C LEU A 930 8.11 18.68 27.21
N ARG A 931 8.77 18.42 26.07
CA ARG A 931 9.22 17.07 25.70
C ARG A 931 10.14 16.46 26.75
N VAL A 932 11.09 17.24 27.29
CA VAL A 932 11.98 16.78 28.37
C VAL A 932 11.18 16.47 29.63
N ALA A 933 10.30 17.37 30.07
CA ALA A 933 9.48 17.16 31.27
C ALA A 933 8.55 15.95 31.18
N LEU A 934 7.94 15.73 30.01
CA LEU A 934 7.10 14.55 29.76
C LEU A 934 7.93 13.25 29.76
N PHE A 935 9.12 13.27 29.17
CA PHE A 935 10.04 12.13 29.19
C PHE A 935 10.50 11.76 30.62
N GLU A 936 10.74 12.77 31.46
CA GLU A 936 11.04 12.60 32.89
C GLU A 936 9.84 12.03 33.68
N ALA A 937 8.62 12.41 33.31
CA ALA A 937 7.38 11.87 33.88
C ALA A 937 7.02 10.46 33.39
N GLY A 938 7.89 9.82 32.59
CA GLY A 938 7.67 8.45 32.10
C GLY A 938 6.75 8.34 30.89
N LEU A 939 6.44 9.45 30.22
CA LEU A 939 5.69 9.46 28.96
C LEU A 939 6.64 9.35 27.78
N ALA A 940 6.37 8.42 26.86
CA ALA A 940 7.12 8.33 25.61
C ALA A 940 6.70 9.47 24.68
N CYS A 941 7.52 10.52 24.58
CA CYS A 941 7.31 11.62 23.63
C CYS A 941 7.86 11.29 22.24
N ASP A 942 7.27 10.28 21.62
CA ASP A 942 7.47 10.03 20.20
C ASP A 942 6.83 11.13 19.34
N HIS A 943 7.16 11.11 18.05
CA HIS A 943 6.69 12.10 17.10
C HIS A 943 5.16 12.15 17.01
N ALA A 944 4.52 10.97 17.02
CA ALA A 944 3.07 10.83 16.96
C ALA A 944 2.37 11.51 18.16
N MET A 945 2.91 11.34 19.38
CA MET A 945 2.38 12.02 20.56
C MET A 945 2.51 13.54 20.46
N VAL A 946 3.67 14.06 20.04
CA VAL A 946 3.89 15.51 19.92
C VAL A 946 2.93 16.12 18.90
N SER A 947 2.77 15.46 17.74
CA SER A 947 1.82 15.88 16.72
C SER A 947 0.40 15.90 17.28
N ALA A 948 -0.06 14.81 17.90
CA ALA A 948 -1.41 14.72 18.48
C ALA A 948 -1.68 15.79 19.55
N LEU A 949 -0.69 16.08 20.41
CA LEU A 949 -0.78 17.16 21.39
C LEU A 949 -0.94 18.52 20.72
N SER A 950 -0.12 18.82 19.71
CA SER A 950 -0.11 20.11 19.02
C SER A 950 -1.38 20.38 18.21
N THR A 951 -1.93 19.35 17.55
CA THR A 951 -3.08 19.47 16.65
C THR A 951 -4.41 19.41 17.40
N ARG A 952 -4.47 18.76 18.57
CA ARG A 952 -5.73 18.54 19.29
C ARG A 952 -5.85 19.39 20.55
N LEU A 953 -4.89 19.28 21.46
CA LEU A 953 -5.00 19.83 22.83
C LEU A 953 -4.31 21.21 22.99
N LEU A 954 -3.11 21.36 22.44
CA LEU A 954 -2.24 22.52 22.63
C LEU A 954 -2.25 23.49 21.44
N ARG A 955 -3.40 23.57 20.75
CA ARG A 955 -3.60 24.51 19.64
C ARG A 955 -3.49 25.97 20.10
N PRO A 956 -3.10 26.91 19.22
CA PRO A 956 -3.18 28.34 19.51
C PRO A 956 -4.61 28.73 19.95
N GLY A 957 -4.73 29.48 21.05
CA GLY A 957 -6.02 29.85 21.63
C GLY A 957 -6.71 28.76 22.46
N SER A 958 -6.10 27.57 22.61
CA SER A 958 -6.59 26.55 23.56
C SER A 958 -6.45 27.02 25.01
N SER A 959 -7.29 26.47 25.89
CA SER A 959 -7.23 26.73 27.34
C SER A 959 -7.44 25.43 28.10
N ARG A 960 -7.11 25.44 29.40
CA ARG A 960 -7.28 24.29 30.31
C ARG A 960 -8.68 23.66 30.29
N ALA A 961 -9.71 24.42 29.91
CA ALA A 961 -11.06 23.91 29.76
C ALA A 961 -11.16 22.78 28.72
N LEU A 962 -10.29 22.79 27.71
CA LEU A 962 -10.24 21.79 26.66
C LEU A 962 -9.71 20.45 27.20
N GLU A 963 -8.60 20.43 27.94
CA GLU A 963 -8.08 19.21 28.56
C GLU A 963 -9.11 18.58 29.50
N ILE A 964 -9.82 19.40 30.28
CA ILE A 964 -10.88 18.93 31.19
C ILE A 964 -12.05 18.32 30.41
N LEU A 965 -12.46 18.96 29.31
CA LEU A 965 -13.53 18.44 28.45
C LEU A 965 -13.12 17.11 27.82
N VAL A 966 -11.91 17.01 27.27
CA VAL A 966 -11.41 15.77 26.65
C VAL A 966 -11.28 14.65 27.68
N ALA A 967 -10.75 14.93 28.87
CA ALA A 967 -10.65 13.93 29.95
C ALA A 967 -12.02 13.42 30.42
N GLU A 968 -13.05 14.28 30.43
CA GLU A 968 -14.42 13.86 30.75
C GLU A 968 -15.06 13.04 29.63
N LEU A 969 -14.89 13.43 28.37
CA LEU A 969 -15.37 12.68 27.22
C LEU A 969 -14.79 11.26 27.21
N ILE A 970 -13.48 11.14 27.43
CA ILE A 970 -12.80 9.85 27.52
C ILE A 970 -13.38 8.98 28.65
N ARG A 971 -13.55 9.55 29.84
CA ARG A 971 -14.11 8.82 30.99
C ARG A 971 -15.52 8.31 30.70
N ARG A 972 -16.39 9.16 30.12
CA ARG A 972 -17.74 8.76 29.73
C ARG A 972 -17.72 7.64 28.70
N TRP A 973 -16.78 7.69 27.75
CA TRP A 973 -16.63 6.65 26.75
C TRP A 973 -16.19 5.32 27.40
N ASP A 974 -15.24 5.35 28.34
CA ASP A 974 -14.82 4.17 29.12
C ASP A 974 -15.97 3.57 29.93
N ASP A 975 -16.72 4.41 30.64
CA ASP A 975 -17.87 3.98 31.45
C ASP A 975 -18.92 3.28 30.57
N MET A 976 -19.20 3.82 29.38
CA MET A 976 -20.12 3.23 28.42
C MET A 976 -19.63 1.87 27.87
N GLU A 977 -18.37 1.77 27.45
CA GLU A 977 -17.80 0.51 26.96
C GLU A 977 -17.79 -0.58 28.05
N SER A 978 -17.47 -0.19 29.29
CA SER A 978 -17.49 -1.09 30.43
C SER A 978 -18.90 -1.54 30.80
N GLN A 979 -19.90 -0.64 30.74
CA GLN A 979 -21.29 -0.95 31.05
C GLN A 979 -21.92 -1.86 29.98
N LEU A 980 -21.66 -1.57 28.69
CA LEU A 980 -22.29 -2.29 27.58
C LEU A 980 -21.53 -3.55 27.17
N GLY A 981 -20.24 -3.66 27.50
CA GLY A 981 -19.43 -4.83 27.17
C GLY A 981 -19.15 -4.98 25.67
N VAL A 982 -19.06 -3.86 24.94
CA VAL A 982 -18.73 -3.77 23.50
C VAL A 982 -17.82 -2.58 23.20
N ASP A 983 -16.98 -2.68 22.16
CA ASP A 983 -16.21 -1.55 21.64
C ASP A 983 -17.15 -0.50 21.02
N ILE A 984 -16.96 0.79 21.32
CA ILE A 984 -17.77 1.86 20.72
C ILE A 984 -16.89 2.64 19.74
N GLU A 985 -17.27 2.72 18.47
CA GLU A 985 -16.54 3.52 17.47
C GLU A 985 -16.63 5.02 17.80
N LEU A 986 -15.54 5.77 17.57
CA LEU A 986 -15.43 7.21 17.85
C LEU A 986 -16.64 8.02 17.35
N ARG A 987 -17.16 7.71 16.15
CA ARG A 987 -18.34 8.39 15.60
C ARG A 987 -19.60 8.16 16.41
N VAL A 988 -19.82 6.91 16.80
CA VAL A 988 -20.98 6.53 17.60
C VAL A 988 -20.91 7.22 18.95
N PHE A 989 -19.72 7.25 19.56
CA PHE A 989 -19.49 7.99 20.80
C PHE A 989 -19.70 9.51 20.61
N ALA A 990 -19.17 10.10 19.54
CA ALA A 990 -19.32 11.52 19.25
C ALA A 990 -20.79 11.93 19.07
N TYR A 991 -21.59 11.09 18.42
CA TYR A 991 -23.03 11.25 18.32
C TYR A 991 -23.70 11.26 19.70
N VAL A 992 -23.43 10.24 20.51
CA VAL A 992 -23.97 10.11 21.87
C VAL A 992 -23.59 11.30 22.75
N ALA A 993 -22.32 11.73 22.68
CA ALA A 993 -21.82 12.85 23.46
C ALA A 993 -22.42 14.19 22.98
N ALA A 994 -22.67 14.36 21.68
CA ALA A 994 -23.32 15.56 21.14
C ALA A 994 -24.82 15.66 21.49
N SER A 995 -25.47 14.54 21.84
CA SER A 995 -26.84 14.51 22.35
C SER A 995 -26.96 15.13 23.75
N ASP A 996 -25.88 15.24 24.53
CA ASP A 996 -25.87 15.90 25.84
C ASP A 996 -25.81 17.44 25.68
N PRO A 997 -26.85 18.18 26.14
CA PRO A 997 -26.87 19.65 26.06
C PRO A 997 -25.69 20.35 26.75
N ASP A 998 -25.14 19.77 27.82
CA ASP A 998 -24.04 20.36 28.58
C ASP A 998 -22.71 20.24 27.82
N ILE A 999 -22.48 19.08 27.20
CA ILE A 999 -21.33 18.86 26.32
C ILE A 999 -21.40 19.83 25.13
N ARG A 1000 -22.58 19.97 24.51
CA ARG A 1000 -22.81 20.89 23.39
C ARG A 1000 -22.44 22.33 23.73
N ARG A 1001 -22.93 22.84 24.87
CA ARG A 1001 -22.62 24.20 25.34
C ARG A 1001 -21.12 24.41 25.56
N ARG A 1002 -20.41 23.41 26.10
CA ARG A 1002 -18.97 23.50 26.34
C ARG A 1002 -18.14 23.44 25.07
N ILE A 1003 -18.52 22.62 24.09
CA ILE A 1003 -17.89 22.60 22.77
C ILE A 1003 -18.02 23.97 22.10
N GLN A 1004 -19.22 24.56 22.11
CA GLN A 1004 -19.47 25.88 21.54
C GLN A 1004 -18.65 26.98 22.22
N ALA A 1005 -18.45 26.90 23.54
CA ALA A 1005 -17.61 27.83 24.29
C ALA A 1005 -16.11 27.71 23.95
N VAL A 1006 -15.63 26.50 23.69
CA VAL A 1006 -14.22 26.24 23.33
C VAL A 1006 -13.93 26.59 21.86
N ALA A 1007 -14.91 26.49 20.97
CA ALA A 1007 -14.76 26.70 19.53
C ALA A 1007 -15.19 28.10 19.03
N PHE A 1008 -15.11 29.11 19.90
CA PHE A 1008 -15.28 30.55 19.57
C PHE A 1008 -16.58 30.91 18.81
N GLY A 1009 -17.70 30.23 19.11
CA GLY A 1009 -19.04 30.79 18.88
C GLY A 1009 -19.62 30.71 17.46
N GLN A 1010 -19.06 29.97 16.51
CA GLN A 1010 -19.76 29.68 15.24
C GLN A 1010 -20.64 28.42 15.38
N ALA A 1011 -21.75 28.55 16.10
CA ALA A 1011 -22.83 27.57 16.06
C ALA A 1011 -23.75 27.91 14.89
N ALA A 1012 -23.80 27.08 13.85
CA ALA A 1012 -24.74 27.33 12.76
C ALA A 1012 -25.36 26.10 12.09
N GLN A 1013 -24.93 24.85 12.36
CA GLN A 1013 -25.53 23.69 11.68
C GLN A 1013 -25.68 22.46 12.59
N PRO A 1014 -26.79 21.69 12.49
CA PRO A 1014 -26.94 20.39 13.13
C PRO A 1014 -25.77 19.46 12.79
N GLY A 1015 -25.18 18.83 13.81
CA GLY A 1015 -24.09 17.84 13.66
C GLY A 1015 -22.67 18.42 13.56
N TRP A 1016 -22.50 19.75 13.58
CA TRP A 1016 -21.17 20.38 13.68
C TRP A 1016 -20.42 19.94 14.93
N GLU A 1017 -21.11 19.75 16.06
CA GLU A 1017 -20.51 19.31 17.32
C GLU A 1017 -19.92 17.90 17.24
N ILE A 1018 -20.53 17.01 16.46
CA ILE A 1018 -20.00 15.66 16.22
C ILE A 1018 -18.64 15.76 15.54
N GLY A 1019 -18.52 16.63 14.52
CA GLY A 1019 -17.25 16.90 13.85
C GLY A 1019 -16.18 17.46 14.79
N GLN A 1020 -16.56 18.36 15.70
CA GLN A 1020 -15.63 18.89 16.71
C GLN A 1020 -15.15 17.80 17.67
N ILE A 1021 -16.04 16.92 18.16
CA ILE A 1021 -15.66 15.81 19.05
C ILE A 1021 -14.70 14.86 18.33
N ILE A 1022 -14.97 14.51 17.07
CA ILE A 1022 -14.07 13.68 16.24
C ILE A 1022 -12.71 14.36 16.05
N GLY A 1023 -12.66 15.68 15.92
CA GLY A 1023 -11.40 16.42 15.83
C GLY A 1023 -10.61 16.46 17.15
N LEU A 1024 -11.30 16.44 18.29
CA LEU A 1024 -10.70 16.47 19.62
C LEU A 1024 -10.20 15.10 20.10
N LEU A 1025 -10.94 14.04 19.78
CA LEU A 1025 -10.66 12.68 20.21
C LEU A 1025 -10.02 11.86 19.09
N TRP A 1026 -9.36 10.76 19.44
CA TRP A 1026 -8.71 9.84 18.51
C TRP A 1026 -9.45 8.49 18.47
N SER A 1027 -9.20 7.72 17.42
CA SER A 1027 -9.81 6.39 17.25
C SER A 1027 -9.18 5.37 18.21
N ARG A 1028 -9.97 4.36 18.61
CA ARG A 1028 -9.54 3.24 19.46
C ARG A 1028 -10.31 1.95 19.13
N GLY A 1029 -9.97 0.86 19.80
CA GLY A 1029 -10.62 -0.45 19.65
C GLY A 1029 -10.07 -1.28 18.48
N TYR A 1030 -10.78 -2.35 18.12
CA TYR A 1030 -10.26 -3.34 17.16
C TYR A 1030 -10.00 -2.79 15.75
N ARG A 1031 -10.68 -1.72 15.32
CA ARG A 1031 -10.44 -1.12 13.98
C ARG A 1031 -9.04 -0.50 13.89
N VAL A 1032 -8.54 0.10 14.96
CA VAL A 1032 -7.17 0.65 15.02
C VAL A 1032 -6.14 -0.47 15.02
N ARG A 1033 -6.38 -1.53 15.80
CA ARG A 1033 -5.51 -2.72 15.83
C ARG A 1033 -5.47 -3.42 14.48
N SER A 1034 -6.63 -3.62 13.86
CA SER A 1034 -6.74 -4.25 12.55
C SER A 1034 -6.07 -3.44 11.44
N TYR A 1035 -5.99 -2.12 11.59
CA TYR A 1035 -5.39 -1.24 10.60
C TYR A 1035 -3.88 -1.29 10.59
N ALA A 1036 -3.28 -1.41 11.78
CA ALA A 1036 -1.84 -1.53 11.91
C ALA A 1036 -1.30 -2.84 11.31
N LEU A 1037 -2.15 -3.86 11.18
CA LEU A 1037 -1.76 -5.16 10.67
C LEU A 1037 -2.70 -5.62 9.55
N GLN A 1038 -2.42 -5.18 8.31
CA GLN A 1038 -3.25 -5.49 7.15
C GLN A 1038 -2.48 -6.31 6.11
N ALA A 1039 -3.16 -7.31 5.55
CA ALA A 1039 -2.73 -8.00 4.35
C ALA A 1039 -3.61 -7.63 3.16
N TYR A 1040 -2.98 -7.44 2.01
CA TYR A 1040 -3.66 -7.25 0.72
C TYR A 1040 -3.50 -8.50 -0.13
N SER A 1041 -4.59 -8.93 -0.77
CA SER A 1041 -4.54 -9.90 -1.85
C SER A 1041 -5.50 -9.53 -2.97
N PRO A 1042 -5.08 -9.62 -4.24
CA PRO A 1042 -5.98 -9.41 -5.37
C PRO A 1042 -6.93 -10.60 -5.60
N PHE A 1043 -6.69 -11.74 -4.95
CA PHE A 1043 -7.42 -12.99 -5.19
C PHE A 1043 -8.54 -13.23 -4.19
N ARG A 1044 -8.39 -12.78 -2.93
CA ARG A 1044 -9.36 -13.01 -1.86
C ARG A 1044 -9.43 -11.82 -0.89
N GLY A 1045 -10.60 -11.63 -0.28
CA GLY A 1045 -10.74 -10.78 0.90
C GLY A 1045 -10.33 -11.54 2.16
N TYR A 1046 -9.88 -10.82 3.19
CA TYR A 1046 -9.57 -11.39 4.50
C TYR A 1046 -10.47 -10.79 5.58
N GLU A 1047 -10.70 -11.56 6.64
CA GLU A 1047 -11.31 -11.03 7.85
C GLU A 1047 -10.35 -10.02 8.53
N PRO A 1048 -10.87 -8.92 9.12
CA PRO A 1048 -10.02 -7.92 9.79
C PRO A 1048 -9.18 -8.57 10.90
N THR A 1049 -7.93 -8.18 11.08
CA THR A 1049 -7.03 -8.78 12.08
C THR A 1049 -7.35 -8.31 13.51
N ASP A 1050 -6.92 -9.05 14.53
CA ASP A 1050 -6.90 -8.56 15.92
C ASP A 1050 -5.79 -9.22 16.74
N ARG A 1051 -4.76 -8.44 17.12
CA ARG A 1051 -3.62 -8.92 17.90
C ARG A 1051 -4.01 -9.51 19.26
N LEU A 1052 -5.16 -9.13 19.84
CA LEU A 1052 -5.58 -9.64 21.15
C LEU A 1052 -5.85 -11.16 21.13
N LEU A 1053 -6.07 -11.75 19.94
CA LEU A 1053 -6.13 -13.20 19.75
C LEU A 1053 -4.83 -13.92 20.18
N PHE A 1054 -3.69 -13.21 20.15
CA PHE A 1054 -2.36 -13.72 20.50
C PHE A 1054 -1.82 -13.14 21.82
N ALA A 1055 -2.62 -12.38 22.57
CA ALA A 1055 -2.16 -11.77 23.83
C ALA A 1055 -1.61 -12.79 24.84
N HIS A 1056 -2.17 -14.01 24.86
CA HIS A 1056 -1.71 -15.11 25.71
C HIS A 1056 -0.33 -15.68 25.32
N VAL A 1057 0.08 -15.48 24.06
CA VAL A 1057 1.38 -15.91 23.52
C VAL A 1057 2.45 -14.84 23.75
N ILE A 1058 2.11 -13.57 23.48
CA ILE A 1058 3.06 -12.43 23.46
C ILE A 1058 3.28 -11.87 24.87
N CYS A 1059 2.27 -11.93 25.73
CA CYS A 1059 2.38 -11.59 27.14
C CYS A 1059 2.06 -12.84 27.96
N PRO A 1060 2.95 -13.85 27.95
CA PRO A 1060 2.75 -15.02 28.79
C PRO A 1060 2.63 -14.53 30.24
N PRO A 1061 1.76 -15.13 31.07
CA PRO A 1061 1.58 -14.74 32.46
C PRO A 1061 2.82 -15.13 33.30
N GLU A 1062 3.96 -14.48 33.04
CA GLU A 1062 5.19 -14.59 33.82
C GLU A 1062 5.44 -13.30 34.59
N THR A 1063 5.66 -13.44 35.89
CA THR A 1063 5.99 -12.35 36.80
C THR A 1063 7.39 -11.83 36.50
N ALA A 1064 7.55 -10.60 36.00
CA ALA A 1064 8.86 -9.98 35.86
C ALA A 1064 9.66 -10.10 37.16
N VAL A 1065 10.95 -10.45 37.07
CA VAL A 1065 11.83 -10.57 38.24
C VAL A 1065 12.14 -9.16 38.73
N ASP A 1066 11.72 -8.83 39.95
CA ASP A 1066 11.96 -7.52 40.54
C ASP A 1066 13.38 -7.43 41.11
N VAL A 1067 14.15 -6.43 40.67
CA VAL A 1067 15.54 -6.22 41.11
C VAL A 1067 15.64 -5.78 42.57
N THR A 1068 14.52 -5.37 43.18
CA THR A 1068 14.46 -5.14 44.63
C THR A 1068 14.55 -6.43 45.45
N ASP A 1069 14.35 -7.62 44.85
CA ASP A 1069 14.59 -8.91 45.49
C ASP A 1069 16.11 -9.18 45.59
N PRO A 1070 16.67 -9.45 46.79
CA PRO A 1070 18.09 -9.79 46.94
C PRO A 1070 18.57 -11.00 46.10
N HIS A 1071 17.67 -11.89 45.70
CA HIS A 1071 17.97 -13.09 44.90
C HIS A 1071 17.56 -12.94 43.42
N TRP A 1072 17.28 -11.71 42.97
CA TRP A 1072 16.82 -11.45 41.60
C TRP A 1072 17.72 -12.10 40.55
N ARG A 1073 19.06 -12.05 40.71
CA ARG A 1073 20.00 -12.60 39.74
C ARG A 1073 19.88 -14.13 39.62
N GLN A 1074 19.75 -14.82 40.74
CA GLN A 1074 19.59 -16.27 40.73
C GLN A 1074 18.25 -16.69 40.10
N GLN A 1075 17.19 -15.92 40.33
CA GLN A 1075 15.89 -16.14 39.68
C GLN A 1075 15.97 -15.91 38.17
N VAL A 1076 16.72 -14.92 37.71
CA VAL A 1076 16.99 -14.68 36.29
C VAL A 1076 17.74 -15.87 35.69
N ASP A 1077 18.82 -16.32 36.31
CA ASP A 1077 19.60 -17.46 35.82
C ASP A 1077 18.77 -18.76 35.76
N ASP A 1078 17.96 -19.05 36.79
CA ASP A 1078 17.10 -20.23 36.83
C ASP A 1078 16.00 -20.21 35.76
N ARG A 1079 15.50 -19.02 35.41
CA ARG A 1079 14.53 -18.85 34.32
C ARG A 1079 15.19 -18.96 32.96
N LEU A 1080 16.34 -18.31 32.77
CA LEU A 1080 17.12 -18.41 31.53
C LEU A 1080 17.55 -19.86 31.25
N ARG A 1081 17.88 -20.67 32.28
CA ARG A 1081 18.14 -22.11 32.12
C ARG A 1081 16.94 -22.92 31.64
N LYS A 1082 15.71 -22.50 31.99
CA LYS A 1082 14.47 -23.24 31.69
C LYS A 1082 13.83 -22.82 30.37
N VAL A 1083 13.81 -21.53 30.09
CA VAL A 1083 13.00 -20.92 29.01
C VAL A 1083 13.87 -20.06 28.07
N ALA A 1084 15.15 -19.86 28.39
CA ALA A 1084 16.10 -19.04 27.62
C ALA A 1084 15.73 -17.56 27.44
N ALA A 1085 14.65 -17.09 28.07
CA ALA A 1085 14.22 -15.70 28.09
C ALA A 1085 13.62 -15.33 29.45
N THR A 1086 13.75 -14.06 29.85
CA THR A 1086 13.08 -13.53 31.04
C THR A 1086 12.98 -12.00 31.02
N THR A 1087 12.11 -11.44 31.86
CA THR A 1087 11.96 -9.99 32.03
C THR A 1087 12.36 -9.58 33.44
N VAL A 1088 13.19 -8.55 33.54
CA VAL A 1088 13.70 -7.99 34.79
C VAL A 1088 13.17 -6.57 34.98
N ARG A 1089 12.52 -6.30 36.10
CA ARG A 1089 11.93 -4.99 36.41
C ARG A 1089 12.84 -4.21 37.36
N VAL A 1090 13.17 -2.98 36.98
CA VAL A 1090 13.97 -2.04 37.78
C VAL A 1090 13.20 -0.76 38.07
N PRO A 1091 13.35 -0.14 39.26
CA PRO A 1091 12.58 1.05 39.62
C PRO A 1091 13.03 2.32 38.90
N THR A 1092 14.30 2.42 38.46
CA THR A 1092 14.85 3.62 37.81
C THR A 1092 15.78 3.27 36.65
N SER A 1093 15.97 4.21 35.71
CA SER A 1093 16.93 4.06 34.61
C SER A 1093 18.38 3.89 35.10
N ALA A 1094 18.75 4.48 36.25
CA ALA A 1094 20.08 4.30 36.84
C ALA A 1094 20.29 2.86 37.35
N SER A 1095 19.29 2.28 38.01
CA SER A 1095 19.30 0.86 38.42
C SER A 1095 19.32 -0.07 37.21
N GLY A 1096 18.61 0.30 36.13
CA GLY A 1096 18.64 -0.46 34.87
C GLY A 1096 20.02 -0.52 34.23
N ALA A 1097 20.74 0.61 34.18
CA ALA A 1097 22.10 0.63 33.65
C ALA A 1097 23.05 -0.30 34.42
N GLU A 1098 22.90 -0.39 35.75
CA GLU A 1098 23.70 -1.30 36.57
C GLU A 1098 23.35 -2.77 36.33
N VAL A 1099 22.06 -3.10 36.20
CA VAL A 1099 21.61 -4.46 35.87
C VAL A 1099 22.13 -4.90 34.51
N ILE A 1100 22.02 -4.05 33.49
CA ILE A 1100 22.57 -4.33 32.15
C ILE A 1100 24.07 -4.55 32.23
N ARG A 1101 24.80 -3.72 32.99
CA ARG A 1101 26.23 -3.89 33.20
C ARG A 1101 26.57 -5.24 33.85
N GLN A 1102 25.82 -5.66 34.88
CA GLN A 1102 26.04 -6.96 35.52
C GLN A 1102 25.79 -8.13 34.58
N LEU A 1103 24.73 -8.09 33.77
CA LEU A 1103 24.44 -9.12 32.78
C LEU A 1103 25.51 -9.20 31.67
N LEU A 1104 26.12 -8.08 31.30
CA LEU A 1104 27.21 -8.03 30.33
C LEU A 1104 28.53 -8.58 30.87
N ILE A 1105 28.75 -8.55 32.20
CA ILE A 1105 30.01 -8.95 32.84
C ILE A 1105 29.95 -10.40 33.32
N GLU A 1106 28.83 -10.83 33.89
CA GLU A 1106 28.69 -12.15 34.51
C GLU A 1106 27.88 -13.08 33.60
N PRO A 1107 28.44 -14.23 33.15
CA PRO A 1107 27.69 -15.19 32.35
C PRO A 1107 26.73 -16.01 33.22
N THR A 1108 25.68 -16.55 32.59
CA THR A 1108 24.77 -17.54 33.16
C THR A 1108 25.23 -18.93 32.71
N SER A 1109 25.53 -19.82 33.66
CA SER A 1109 25.89 -21.21 33.35
C SER A 1109 24.66 -22.03 33.02
N VAL A 1110 24.64 -22.67 31.84
CA VAL A 1110 23.62 -23.62 31.38
C VAL A 1110 24.34 -24.94 31.07
N ASP A 1111 24.05 -25.97 31.87
CA ASP A 1111 24.78 -27.25 31.89
C ASP A 1111 26.31 -27.08 32.04
N VAL A 1112 27.07 -27.26 30.96
CA VAL A 1112 28.54 -27.16 30.92
C VAL A 1112 29.05 -25.91 30.19
N LEU A 1113 28.13 -25.07 29.70
CA LEU A 1113 28.44 -23.87 28.92
C LEU A 1113 28.10 -22.60 29.71
N GLU A 1114 28.84 -21.54 29.45
CA GLU A 1114 28.63 -20.22 30.03
C GLU A 1114 28.19 -19.26 28.92
N PHE A 1115 27.03 -18.64 29.10
CA PHE A 1115 26.46 -17.74 28.12
C PHE A 1115 26.23 -16.36 28.73
N HIS A 1116 26.60 -15.30 28.01
CA HIS A 1116 26.25 -13.95 28.43
C HIS A 1116 24.81 -13.63 28.05
N PRO A 1117 23.94 -13.28 29.02
CA PRO A 1117 22.59 -12.86 28.72
C PRO A 1117 22.59 -11.61 27.83
N ARG A 1118 21.79 -11.64 26.78
CA ARG A 1118 21.61 -10.53 25.84
C ARG A 1118 20.37 -9.75 26.21
N VAL A 1119 20.48 -8.43 26.28
CA VAL A 1119 19.30 -7.55 26.39
C VAL A 1119 18.68 -7.42 25.00
N VAL A 1120 17.42 -7.84 24.86
CA VAL A 1120 16.68 -7.82 23.59
C VAL A 1120 15.73 -6.63 23.49
N GLY A 1121 15.31 -6.08 24.62
CA GLY A 1121 14.38 -4.98 24.63
C GLY A 1121 14.34 -4.29 25.98
N VAL A 1122 13.89 -3.04 25.97
CA VAL A 1122 13.65 -2.25 27.17
C VAL A 1122 12.30 -1.56 27.00
N SER A 1123 11.38 -1.80 27.92
CA SER A 1123 10.08 -1.14 27.99
C SER A 1123 9.94 -0.38 29.31
N ARG A 1124 9.12 0.66 29.35
CA ARG A 1124 8.82 1.40 30.60
C ARG A 1124 7.42 1.05 31.07
N SER A 1125 7.31 0.63 32.33
CA SER A 1125 6.05 0.34 33.00
C SER A 1125 5.75 1.39 34.07
N LEU A 1126 4.54 1.40 34.63
CA LEU A 1126 4.17 2.28 35.75
C LEU A 1126 5.06 2.06 36.99
N ASN A 1127 5.65 0.87 37.10
CA ASN A 1127 6.46 0.45 38.24
C ASN A 1127 7.97 0.53 37.98
N GLY A 1128 8.39 1.08 36.83
CA GLY A 1128 9.80 1.26 36.49
C GLY A 1128 10.14 0.96 35.03
N VAL A 1129 11.32 0.36 34.80
CA VAL A 1129 11.81 -0.07 33.49
C VAL A 1129 11.85 -1.60 33.47
N ASP A 1130 11.27 -2.22 32.46
CA ASP A 1130 11.29 -3.65 32.23
C ASP A 1130 12.37 -3.94 31.16
N ILE A 1131 13.33 -4.79 31.51
CA ILE A 1131 14.46 -5.19 30.68
C ILE A 1131 14.22 -6.63 30.26
N HIS A 1132 14.04 -6.84 28.95
CA HIS A 1132 13.84 -8.16 28.37
C HIS A 1132 15.21 -8.77 28.02
N ILE A 1133 15.45 -9.98 28.48
CA ILE A 1133 16.76 -10.64 28.44
C ILE A 1133 16.59 -12.05 27.86
N GLU A 1134 17.53 -12.50 27.03
CA GLU A 1134 17.57 -13.85 26.48
C GLU A 1134 18.97 -14.48 26.51
N ILE A 1135 19.06 -15.80 26.31
CA ILE A 1135 20.30 -16.51 25.98
C ILE A 1135 20.13 -17.16 24.60
N ARG A 1136 20.97 -16.77 23.63
CA ARG A 1136 20.90 -17.21 22.23
C ARG A 1136 21.07 -18.72 22.04
N GLU A 1137 21.91 -19.35 22.85
CA GLU A 1137 22.47 -20.68 22.63
C GLU A 1137 21.95 -21.75 23.60
N ALA A 1138 21.01 -21.39 24.49
CA ALA A 1138 20.39 -22.33 25.41
C ALA A 1138 19.34 -23.16 24.65
N GLN A 1139 19.77 -24.33 24.17
CA GLN A 1139 19.01 -25.35 23.42
C GLN A 1139 18.77 -25.05 21.94
N GLN A 1140 19.81 -25.27 21.13
CA GLN A 1140 19.65 -25.93 19.82
C GLN A 1140 19.97 -27.42 19.98
#